data_AF-A0A2B4RRG1-F1
#
_entry.id   AF-A0A2B4RRG1-F1
#
_cell.length_a   1.000
_cell.length_b   1.000
_cell.length_c   1.000
_cell.angle_alpha   90.00
_cell.angle_beta   90.00
_cell.angle_gamma   90.00
#
_symmetry.space_group_name_H-M   'P 1'
#
loop_
_entity.id
_entity.type
_entity.pdbx_description
1 polymer ?
#
loop_
_entity_poly.entity_id
_entity_poly.type
_entity_poly.pdbx_seq_one_letter_code
_entity_poly.pdbx_strand_id
1 'polypeptide(L)'
;MKIINYLDNDQLNRPQTSEGGVYAHDAPTEPVVSADQLVIKFPRVFSDGVGKLPGEYHMELDETVKPVQHPPRRVPVAIRERLRETLGDLEKREIVARVTTPTTWISSMVVVPKPNAALRICWDPKDLNRALQRENYPLLTIEEVASRLHGAKVFTVLDVACGFWHVALDEQSSFLTTFNTPFGRYRWKRMPFGIKSVPEIFQRKMHALIEGLNGVQVIADDFVVVRYGDSLQAASKDHDKSLLAFLRRCEERGIHLNSNKLKLRMREVPFIGHMATSEGLRADPAKVRAIREMPPDRRMLQVYSDAQLGSLLFGPIEEVPTTLFLEINGEMVREAALRTKGSGGPYGVDADGFRRILSCKAFKKSGKDLCDALALLARRLCTEYVDPSGIEALLSSRLIPLDEGEGAVRPIGVGEVLRRIIGKCVTRVIKTDVIEASGSLKVCAGLKSGNEAAIHAMRTLFEADDTDAVLLVDASNAFNALNKSASLQNIRCWLITKPEKESAAKALFADTEINVTSEGHKHLGAALGSRAFLEEYVGDKVEDWVNQVTKLAEFAVSQPQACYVAFTVGLRHRWTYFLRTLPDISALLEPLENAIANLLFPAITDHQINEEERNLLALPVRLGGLGIANPVELASQEYEVSVTVTGPLTQPKKREALKESEVRANNMFTPNSLKVKEQASERGASSWLTVIPLKDLGYDLNKGEFRDALKLRYNLEFSDIRNRYVCGDIFDVDHAMTCRNGGFVIQRHNEIRDLEATLLSTVCKDVEIEPPLQQISGEILNNGANTPQDARLDILVRGFWEQQKSAYFDVRVFHPYADSYHEKTPEQVFKQHENEKKRKYACRVLEIEQGSFTPLIFGTTGEMGTECKIYHKR
;
A
#
# COMPACT_ATOMS: atom_id res chain seq x y z
N MET A 1 -84.08 -1.57 -29.24
CA MET A 1 -84.44 -0.32 -28.54
C MET A 1 -83.29 0.02 -27.58
N LYS A 2 -82.49 1.09 -27.68
CA LYS A 2 -82.26 2.21 -28.61
C LYS A 2 -80.71 2.29 -28.71
N ILE A 3 -80.06 1.97 -29.84
CA ILE A 3 -79.75 2.83 -31.00
C ILE A 3 -79.20 4.21 -30.60
N ILE A 4 -77.87 4.33 -30.58
CA ILE A 4 -77.12 5.23 -31.47
C ILE A 4 -75.92 4.41 -32.02
N ASN A 5 -75.74 4.45 -33.34
CA ASN A 5 -74.75 3.81 -34.23
C ASN A 5 -74.37 4.90 -35.24
N TYR A 6 -73.24 4.99 -35.94
CA TYR A 6 -71.92 4.34 -36.08
C TYR A 6 -71.03 5.44 -36.76
N LEU A 7 -69.70 5.33 -36.83
CA LEU A 7 -69.02 4.78 -38.01
C LEU A 7 -67.51 4.69 -37.72
N ASP A 8 -66.97 3.52 -38.00
CA ASP A 8 -65.56 3.21 -38.14
C ASP A 8 -65.30 3.08 -39.66
N ASN A 9 -64.20 3.62 -40.17
CA ASN A 9 -63.85 3.54 -41.60
C ASN A 9 -62.63 2.63 -41.75
N ASP A 10 -62.91 1.37 -42.14
CA ASP A 10 -62.09 0.40 -42.88
C ASP A 10 -60.60 0.23 -42.46
N GLN A 11 -60.09 -0.94 -42.08
CA GLN A 11 -60.37 -2.30 -42.55
C GLN A 11 -60.68 -2.41 -44.05
N LEU A 12 -59.63 -2.36 -44.88
CA LEU A 12 -59.59 -3.15 -46.11
C LEU A 12 -58.42 -4.14 -46.03
N ASN A 13 -58.80 -5.39 -45.75
CA ASN A 13 -58.05 -6.65 -45.87
C ASN A 13 -57.30 -7.17 -44.63
N ARG A 14 -58.06 -7.62 -43.61
CA ARG A 14 -57.75 -8.88 -42.90
C ARG A 14 -58.35 -10.06 -43.68
N PRO A 15 -57.77 -11.27 -43.59
CA PRO A 15 -58.51 -12.36 -42.93
C PRO A 15 -57.56 -13.36 -42.22
N GLN A 16 -57.95 -14.28 -41.34
CA GLN A 16 -59.16 -14.55 -40.55
C GLN A 16 -58.70 -15.45 -39.39
N THR A 17 -59.50 -15.46 -38.33
CA THR A 17 -59.33 -16.09 -37.01
C THR A 17 -59.38 -17.62 -36.99
N SER A 18 -58.85 -18.23 -35.92
CA SER A 18 -59.42 -19.45 -35.35
C SER A 18 -59.40 -19.43 -33.82
N GLU A 19 -60.50 -19.92 -33.26
CA GLU A 19 -60.83 -20.08 -31.84
C GLU A 19 -60.27 -21.40 -31.28
N GLY A 20 -60.14 -21.49 -29.95
CA GLY A 20 -60.02 -22.76 -29.25
C GLY A 20 -59.64 -22.61 -27.78
N GLY A 21 -60.58 -22.87 -26.87
CA GLY A 21 -60.29 -23.06 -25.44
C GLY A 21 -59.98 -24.52 -25.14
N VAL A 22 -58.97 -24.78 -24.30
CA VAL A 22 -58.64 -26.13 -23.75
C VAL A 22 -58.24 -26.00 -22.28
N TYR A 23 -58.91 -26.79 -21.42
CA TYR A 23 -58.57 -27.01 -20.02
C TYR A 23 -57.32 -27.90 -19.91
N ALA A 24 -56.38 -27.57 -19.03
CA ALA A 24 -55.21 -28.40 -18.73
C ALA A 24 -55.29 -28.95 -17.30
N HIS A 25 -55.19 -30.27 -17.20
CA HIS A 25 -55.12 -31.07 -15.98
C HIS A 25 -53.85 -30.72 -15.18
N ASP A 26 -54.03 -30.43 -13.88
CA ASP A 26 -52.92 -30.28 -12.93
C ASP A 26 -52.15 -31.60 -12.78
N ALA A 27 -50.84 -31.53 -13.02
CA ALA A 27 -49.86 -32.52 -12.56
C ALA A 27 -49.19 -31.98 -11.27
N PRO A 28 -48.93 -32.82 -10.26
CA PRO A 28 -48.68 -32.38 -8.90
C PRO A 28 -47.37 -31.59 -8.78
N THR A 29 -47.48 -30.32 -8.40
CA THR A 29 -46.35 -29.52 -7.92
C THR A 29 -45.99 -29.99 -6.52
N GLU A 30 -44.83 -30.64 -6.37
CA GLU A 30 -44.23 -30.79 -5.03
C GLU A 30 -43.99 -29.40 -4.43
N PRO A 31 -44.30 -29.19 -3.13
CA PRO A 31 -44.36 -27.86 -2.54
C PRO A 31 -42.96 -27.25 -2.39
N VAL A 32 -42.87 -25.96 -2.76
CA VAL A 32 -41.71 -25.10 -2.50
C VAL A 32 -41.44 -25.03 -1.00
N VAL A 33 -40.25 -25.46 -0.56
CA VAL A 33 -39.88 -25.51 0.87
C VAL A 33 -39.70 -24.09 1.42
N SER A 34 -40.53 -23.70 2.39
CA SER A 34 -40.43 -22.40 3.07
C SER A 34 -39.31 -22.37 4.13
N ALA A 35 -38.90 -21.18 4.57
CA ALA A 35 -37.88 -21.05 5.62
C ALA A 35 -38.33 -21.73 6.93
N ASP A 36 -39.59 -21.57 7.32
CA ASP A 36 -40.16 -22.22 8.51
C ASP A 36 -40.15 -23.74 8.39
N GLN A 37 -40.44 -24.27 7.20
CA GLN A 37 -40.36 -25.70 6.93
C GLN A 37 -38.91 -26.22 7.02
N LEU A 38 -37.90 -25.44 6.61
CA LEU A 38 -36.50 -25.80 6.79
C LEU A 38 -36.10 -25.85 8.26
N VAL A 39 -36.54 -24.87 9.05
CA VAL A 39 -36.29 -24.82 10.50
C VAL A 39 -36.93 -26.02 11.20
N ILE A 40 -38.17 -26.37 10.85
CA ILE A 40 -38.87 -27.54 11.38
C ILE A 40 -38.20 -28.85 10.94
N LYS A 41 -37.71 -28.92 9.71
CA LYS A 41 -37.10 -30.13 9.13
C LYS A 41 -35.69 -30.40 9.65
N PHE A 42 -34.94 -29.37 10.03
CA PHE A 42 -33.57 -29.49 10.57
C PHE A 42 -33.48 -28.88 11.98
N PRO A 43 -34.22 -29.41 12.96
CA PRO A 43 -34.29 -28.82 14.29
C PRO A 43 -32.94 -28.83 15.01
N ARG A 44 -32.07 -29.79 14.70
CA ARG A 44 -30.70 -29.86 15.25
C ARG A 44 -29.82 -28.73 14.75
N VAL A 45 -29.96 -28.35 13.47
CA VAL A 45 -29.17 -27.28 12.84
C VAL A 45 -29.61 -25.90 13.33
N PHE A 46 -30.91 -25.68 13.56
CA PHE A 46 -31.44 -24.37 13.97
C PHE A 46 -31.76 -24.26 15.46
N SER A 47 -31.15 -25.10 16.30
CA SER A 47 -31.37 -25.08 17.75
C SER A 47 -30.54 -23.99 18.45
N ASP A 48 -31.03 -23.50 19.61
CA ASP A 48 -30.35 -22.50 20.44
C ASP A 48 -29.09 -23.02 21.18
N GLY A 49 -28.73 -24.29 20.95
CA GLY A 49 -27.52 -24.92 21.50
C GLY A 49 -26.22 -24.41 20.85
N VAL A 50 -25.08 -24.74 21.46
CA VAL A 50 -23.76 -24.55 20.83
C VAL A 50 -23.43 -25.83 20.06
N GLY A 51 -23.15 -25.72 18.77
CA GLY A 51 -22.72 -26.87 17.99
C GLY A 51 -21.33 -27.37 18.43
N LYS A 52 -20.93 -28.53 17.91
CA LYS A 52 -19.63 -29.14 18.20
C LYS A 52 -19.09 -29.80 16.95
N LEU A 53 -18.04 -29.21 16.38
CA LEU A 53 -17.31 -29.80 15.27
C LEU A 53 -16.49 -31.00 15.74
N PRO A 54 -16.23 -31.98 14.85
CA PRO A 54 -15.38 -33.12 15.18
C PRO A 54 -13.92 -32.69 15.41
N GLY A 55 -13.28 -33.37 16.36
CA GLY A 55 -11.90 -33.15 16.78
C GLY A 55 -11.73 -32.03 17.79
N GLU A 56 -10.64 -32.11 18.56
CA GLU A 56 -10.17 -31.04 19.45
C GLU A 56 -9.05 -30.27 18.76
N TYR A 57 -8.87 -29.02 19.14
CA TYR A 57 -7.82 -28.16 18.61
C TYR A 57 -6.70 -27.97 19.64
N HIS A 58 -5.47 -28.23 19.20
CA HIS A 58 -4.25 -28.04 19.96
C HIS A 58 -3.49 -26.77 19.52
N MET A 59 -3.09 -25.96 20.49
CA MET A 59 -2.35 -24.71 20.33
C MET A 59 -0.86 -24.96 20.50
N GLU A 60 -0.10 -24.75 19.43
CA GLU A 60 1.37 -24.78 19.48
C GLU A 60 1.92 -23.43 19.94
N LEU A 61 2.87 -23.46 20.89
CA LEU A 61 3.54 -22.28 21.41
C LEU A 61 5.02 -22.28 21.02
N ASP A 62 5.55 -21.09 20.76
CA ASP A 62 6.99 -20.80 20.75
C ASP A 62 7.51 -20.80 22.19
N GLU A 63 8.32 -21.81 22.51
CA GLU A 63 8.89 -22.03 23.84
C GLU A 63 9.85 -20.92 24.29
N THR A 64 10.33 -20.08 23.36
CA THR A 64 11.19 -18.93 23.69
C THR A 64 10.42 -17.81 24.39
N VAL A 65 9.09 -17.76 24.24
CA VAL A 65 8.24 -16.73 24.82
C VAL A 65 7.79 -17.12 26.23
N LYS A 66 8.24 -16.36 27.23
CA LYS A 66 7.90 -16.62 28.64
C LYS A 66 6.40 -16.41 28.94
N PRO A 67 5.76 -17.29 29.71
CA PRO A 67 4.37 -17.12 30.16
C PRO A 67 4.13 -15.85 30.98
N VAL A 68 2.97 -15.22 30.78
CA VAL A 68 2.57 -13.98 31.46
C VAL A 68 1.26 -14.17 32.24
N GLN A 69 1.21 -13.61 33.46
CA GLN A 69 0.04 -13.64 34.33
C GLN A 69 -0.44 -12.23 34.68
N HIS A 70 -1.61 -11.86 34.21
CA HIS A 70 -2.23 -10.55 34.48
C HIS A 70 -3.06 -10.57 35.76
N PRO A 71 -3.06 -9.48 36.56
CA PRO A 71 -3.98 -9.34 37.68
C PRO A 71 -5.44 -9.14 37.20
N PRO A 72 -6.45 -9.47 38.03
CA PRO A 72 -7.86 -9.24 37.69
C PRO A 72 -8.17 -7.75 37.55
N ARG A 73 -8.85 -7.37 36.46
CA ARG A 73 -9.32 -5.99 36.26
C ARG A 73 -10.51 -5.68 37.18
N ARG A 74 -10.61 -4.41 37.59
CA ARG A 74 -11.77 -3.92 38.36
C ARG A 74 -13.01 -3.90 37.45
N VAL A 75 -14.13 -4.39 37.97
CA VAL A 75 -15.43 -4.41 37.29
C VAL A 75 -16.40 -3.52 38.07
N PRO A 76 -17.16 -2.61 37.42
CA PRO A 76 -18.15 -1.78 38.10
C PRO A 76 -19.16 -2.60 38.90
N VAL A 77 -19.51 -2.13 40.10
CA VAL A 77 -20.42 -2.83 41.03
C VAL A 77 -21.77 -3.14 40.36
N ALA A 78 -22.29 -2.20 39.57
CA ALA A 78 -23.59 -2.31 38.90
C ALA A 78 -23.72 -3.51 37.93
N ILE A 79 -22.61 -4.01 37.37
CA ILE A 79 -22.62 -5.14 36.42
C ILE A 79 -22.11 -6.44 37.05
N ARG A 80 -21.71 -6.42 38.32
CA ARG A 80 -21.02 -7.53 38.98
C ARG A 80 -21.89 -8.78 39.10
N GLU A 81 -23.13 -8.67 39.54
CA GLU A 81 -24.04 -9.83 39.65
C GLU A 81 -24.41 -10.40 38.27
N ARG A 82 -24.74 -9.55 37.31
CA ARG A 82 -25.00 -9.96 35.92
C ARG A 82 -23.80 -10.67 35.28
N LEU A 83 -22.59 -10.24 35.61
CA LEU A 83 -21.37 -10.91 35.16
C LEU A 83 -21.24 -12.31 35.78
N ARG A 84 -21.55 -12.46 37.07
CA ARG A 84 -21.55 -13.76 37.74
C ARG A 84 -22.55 -14.73 37.10
N GLU A 85 -23.76 -14.26 36.82
CA GLU A 85 -24.79 -15.03 36.11
C GLU A 85 -24.30 -15.45 34.72
N THR A 86 -23.73 -14.51 33.95
CA THR A 86 -23.21 -14.79 32.61
C THR A 86 -22.08 -15.83 32.64
N LEU A 87 -21.16 -15.74 33.60
CA LEU A 87 -20.10 -16.75 33.78
C LEU A 87 -20.68 -18.12 34.16
N GLY A 88 -21.69 -18.15 35.05
CA GLY A 88 -22.39 -19.37 35.43
C GLY A 88 -23.10 -20.03 34.26
N ASP A 89 -23.72 -19.26 33.37
CA ASP A 89 -24.38 -19.80 32.19
C ASP A 89 -23.39 -20.31 31.13
N LEU A 90 -22.24 -19.65 30.98
CA LEU A 90 -21.16 -20.16 30.12
C LEU A 90 -20.55 -21.45 30.68
N GLU A 91 -20.46 -21.58 32.01
CA GLU A 91 -19.98 -22.78 32.69
C GLU A 91 -20.98 -23.95 32.51
N LYS A 92 -22.28 -23.70 32.71
CA LYS A 92 -23.35 -24.69 32.45
C LYS A 92 -23.36 -25.19 31.00
N ARG A 93 -23.04 -24.32 30.04
CA ARG A 93 -22.95 -24.65 28.60
C ARG A 93 -21.63 -25.31 28.21
N GLU A 94 -20.74 -25.56 29.17
CA GLU A 94 -19.39 -26.08 28.95
C GLU A 94 -18.56 -25.27 27.94
N ILE A 95 -18.77 -23.95 27.91
CA ILE A 95 -17.96 -23.03 27.12
C ILE A 95 -16.71 -22.63 27.90
N VAL A 96 -16.86 -22.44 29.21
CA VAL A 96 -15.78 -22.17 30.16
C VAL A 96 -15.83 -23.15 31.33
N ALA A 97 -14.74 -23.26 32.08
CA ALA A 97 -14.65 -24.02 33.32
C ALA A 97 -13.82 -23.27 34.35
N ARG A 98 -14.16 -23.40 35.64
CA ARG A 98 -13.33 -22.89 36.74
C ARG A 98 -11.96 -23.58 36.79
N VAL A 99 -10.95 -22.81 37.19
CA VAL A 99 -9.57 -23.28 37.36
C VAL A 99 -9.12 -23.07 38.79
N THR A 100 -8.80 -24.16 39.48
CA THR A 100 -8.22 -24.16 40.83
C THR A 100 -6.73 -24.47 40.82
N THR A 101 -6.24 -25.14 39.78
CA THR A 101 -4.84 -25.53 39.63
C THR A 101 -3.93 -24.37 39.23
N PRO A 102 -2.62 -24.44 39.49
CA PRO A 102 -1.67 -23.46 38.98
C PRO A 102 -1.67 -23.45 37.44
N THR A 103 -1.66 -22.25 36.84
CA THR A 103 -1.56 -22.08 35.38
C THR A 103 -0.51 -21.02 35.08
N THR A 104 0.28 -21.22 34.02
CA THR A 104 1.39 -20.34 33.66
C THR A 104 0.94 -19.11 32.89
N TRP A 105 -0.11 -19.23 32.08
CA TRP A 105 -0.73 -18.15 31.32
C TRP A 105 -2.01 -17.68 31.99
N ILE A 106 -2.14 -16.38 32.24
CA ILE A 106 -3.39 -15.79 32.75
C ILE A 106 -3.65 -14.43 32.09
N SER A 107 -4.75 -14.34 31.36
CA SER A 107 -5.17 -13.13 30.65
C SER A 107 -6.17 -12.28 31.43
N SER A 108 -6.25 -10.99 31.08
CA SER A 108 -7.26 -10.08 31.62
C SER A 108 -8.64 -10.28 30.95
N MET A 109 -9.72 -10.04 31.70
CA MET A 109 -11.10 -10.02 31.17
C MET A 109 -11.61 -8.58 30.98
N VAL A 110 -12.46 -8.37 29.98
CA VAL A 110 -13.21 -7.12 29.73
C VAL A 110 -14.68 -7.47 29.50
N VAL A 111 -15.59 -6.65 30.04
CA VAL A 111 -17.03 -6.85 29.89
C VAL A 111 -17.62 -5.75 29.02
N VAL A 112 -18.38 -6.12 28.00
CA VAL A 112 -19.03 -5.18 27.08
C VAL A 112 -20.56 -5.41 27.11
N PRO A 113 -21.38 -4.37 27.35
CA PRO A 113 -22.83 -4.50 27.26
C PRO A 113 -23.29 -4.60 25.80
N LYS A 114 -24.22 -5.52 25.52
CA LYS A 114 -24.94 -5.61 24.25
C LYS A 114 -26.16 -4.66 24.25
N PRO A 115 -26.69 -4.27 23.08
CA PRO A 115 -27.89 -3.43 22.99
C PRO A 115 -29.12 -4.00 23.71
N ASN A 116 -29.22 -5.33 23.81
CA ASN A 116 -30.29 -6.02 24.54
C ASN A 116 -30.01 -6.19 26.04
N ALA A 117 -29.08 -5.40 26.61
CA ALA A 117 -28.62 -5.50 27.99
C ALA A 117 -28.01 -6.86 28.39
N ALA A 118 -27.71 -7.78 27.48
CA ALA A 118 -26.87 -8.95 27.82
C ALA A 118 -25.39 -8.55 27.90
N LEU A 119 -24.57 -9.28 28.65
CA LEU A 119 -23.13 -9.02 28.74
C LEU A 119 -22.36 -9.89 27.74
N ARG A 120 -21.35 -9.32 27.09
CA ARG A 120 -20.35 -10.05 26.30
C ARG A 120 -19.06 -10.09 27.11
N ILE A 121 -18.62 -11.31 27.43
CA ILE A 121 -17.32 -11.53 28.06
C ILE A 121 -16.26 -11.55 26.98
N CYS A 122 -15.38 -10.56 27.03
CA CYS A 122 -14.16 -10.49 26.24
C CYS A 122 -12.97 -10.80 27.14
N TRP A 123 -11.88 -11.24 26.53
CA TRP A 123 -10.61 -11.46 27.21
C TRP A 123 -9.47 -10.92 26.35
N ASP A 124 -8.32 -10.68 26.97
CA ASP A 124 -7.16 -10.05 26.35
C ASP A 124 -6.02 -11.08 26.23
N PRO A 125 -5.96 -11.84 25.12
CA PRO A 125 -4.94 -12.86 24.89
C PRO A 125 -3.66 -12.30 24.27
N LYS A 126 -3.37 -11.00 24.37
CA LYS A 126 -2.23 -10.37 23.67
C LYS A 126 -0.90 -11.10 23.86
N ASP A 127 -0.59 -11.54 25.08
CA ASP A 127 0.69 -12.18 25.40
C ASP A 127 0.69 -13.65 24.94
N LEU A 128 -0.44 -14.35 25.08
CA LEU A 128 -0.61 -15.68 24.52
C LEU A 128 -0.50 -15.66 22.99
N ASN A 129 -1.07 -14.66 22.33
CA ASN A 129 -0.95 -14.45 20.89
C ASN A 129 0.49 -14.17 20.46
N ARG A 130 1.36 -13.62 21.32
CA ARG A 130 2.78 -13.48 21.00
C ARG A 130 3.47 -14.84 20.95
N ALA A 131 3.14 -15.73 21.89
CA ALA A 131 3.71 -17.07 21.98
C ALA A 131 3.12 -18.07 20.96
N LEU A 132 1.87 -17.92 20.55
CA LEU A 132 1.21 -18.87 19.64
C LEU A 132 1.93 -19.00 18.29
N GLN A 133 2.05 -20.19 17.73
CA GLN A 133 2.48 -20.37 16.34
C GLN A 133 1.24 -20.33 15.42
N ARG A 134 1.33 -19.63 14.28
CA ARG A 134 0.18 -19.42 13.37
C ARG A 134 0.28 -20.39 12.20
N GLU A 135 -0.79 -21.14 11.95
CA GLU A 135 -0.85 -22.16 10.89
C GLU A 135 -1.01 -21.60 9.46
N ASN A 136 -0.97 -20.28 9.28
CA ASN A 136 -1.03 -19.56 7.99
C ASN A 136 -1.92 -20.25 6.92
N TYR A 137 -3.24 -20.26 7.13
CA TYR A 137 -4.20 -20.76 6.14
C TYR A 137 -4.70 -19.62 5.23
N PRO A 138 -4.75 -19.79 3.89
CA PRO A 138 -5.24 -18.76 2.99
C PRO A 138 -6.74 -18.51 3.20
N LEU A 139 -7.09 -17.29 3.60
CA LEU A 139 -8.46 -16.81 3.65
C LEU A 139 -8.85 -16.30 2.26
N LEU A 140 -9.96 -16.80 1.70
CA LEU A 140 -10.45 -16.31 0.41
C LEU A 140 -10.79 -14.83 0.51
N THR A 141 -10.34 -14.06 -0.47
CA THR A 141 -10.70 -12.65 -0.59
C THR A 141 -12.11 -12.51 -1.15
N ILE A 142 -12.73 -11.36 -0.89
CA ILE A 142 -14.06 -11.08 -1.44
C ILE A 142 -14.04 -11.12 -2.98
N GLU A 143 -12.94 -10.70 -3.61
CA GLU A 143 -12.75 -10.72 -5.06
C GLU A 143 -12.73 -12.13 -5.63
N GLU A 144 -12.05 -13.06 -4.95
CA GLU A 144 -12.01 -14.47 -5.36
C GLU A 144 -13.40 -15.10 -5.30
N VAL A 145 -14.19 -14.80 -4.26
CA VAL A 145 -15.58 -15.26 -4.18
C VAL A 145 -16.47 -14.52 -5.16
N ALA A 146 -16.24 -13.23 -5.43
CA ALA A 146 -17.01 -12.41 -6.37
C ALA A 146 -17.03 -13.02 -7.78
N SER A 147 -15.88 -13.52 -8.25
CA SER A 147 -15.77 -14.19 -9.55
C SER A 147 -16.69 -15.40 -9.65
N ARG A 148 -16.89 -16.12 -8.52
CA ARG A 148 -17.77 -17.28 -8.41
C ARG A 148 -19.23 -16.87 -8.23
N LEU A 149 -19.54 -15.66 -7.77
CA LEU A 149 -20.92 -15.19 -7.64
C LEU A 149 -21.49 -14.61 -8.96
N HIS A 150 -20.63 -14.28 -9.93
CA HIS A 150 -21.04 -13.69 -11.20
C HIS A 150 -21.94 -14.64 -12.01
N GLY A 151 -23.08 -14.15 -12.50
CA GLY A 151 -24.06 -14.93 -13.26
C GLY A 151 -25.01 -15.79 -12.42
N ALA A 152 -24.83 -15.86 -11.10
CA ALA A 152 -25.78 -16.56 -10.22
C ALA A 152 -27.13 -15.83 -10.17
N LYS A 153 -28.24 -16.58 -10.21
CA LYS A 153 -29.61 -16.02 -10.24
C LYS A 153 -30.34 -16.12 -8.90
N VAL A 154 -29.94 -17.05 -8.04
CA VAL A 154 -30.58 -17.32 -6.74
C VAL A 154 -29.50 -17.44 -5.68
N PHE A 155 -29.69 -16.71 -4.58
CA PHE A 155 -28.77 -16.61 -3.45
C PHE A 155 -29.48 -16.97 -2.14
N THR A 156 -28.84 -17.77 -1.29
CA THR A 156 -29.26 -17.96 0.11
C THR A 156 -28.09 -17.71 1.04
N VAL A 157 -28.29 -16.87 2.06
CA VAL A 157 -27.27 -16.57 3.08
C VAL A 157 -27.64 -17.24 4.39
N LEU A 158 -26.64 -17.87 5.01
CA LEU A 158 -26.73 -18.61 6.28
C LEU A 158 -25.56 -18.19 7.18
N ASP A 159 -25.83 -17.89 8.44
CA ASP A 159 -24.85 -17.43 9.44
C ASP A 159 -24.65 -18.53 10.49
N VAL A 160 -23.41 -18.84 10.85
CA VAL A 160 -23.12 -19.82 11.92
C VAL A 160 -23.36 -19.21 13.30
N ALA A 161 -24.21 -19.85 14.09
CA ALA A 161 -24.57 -19.37 15.42
C ALA A 161 -23.42 -19.55 16.42
N CYS A 162 -22.71 -18.47 16.78
CA CYS A 162 -21.53 -18.54 17.66
C CYS A 162 -20.42 -19.46 17.09
N GLY A 163 -20.06 -19.24 15.81
CA GLY A 163 -19.14 -20.07 15.02
C GLY A 163 -17.94 -20.64 15.78
N PHE A 164 -17.06 -19.80 16.33
CA PHE A 164 -15.84 -20.28 16.97
C PHE A 164 -16.08 -21.26 18.14
N TRP A 165 -17.17 -21.13 18.89
CA TRP A 165 -17.45 -22.04 20.01
C TRP A 165 -17.74 -23.49 19.58
N HIS A 166 -17.93 -23.74 18.29
CA HIS A 166 -18.05 -25.09 17.75
C HIS A 166 -16.74 -25.88 17.85
N VAL A 167 -15.60 -25.20 17.90
CA VAL A 167 -14.28 -25.85 18.02
C VAL A 167 -14.00 -26.11 19.49
N ALA A 168 -13.87 -27.38 19.87
CA ALA A 168 -13.41 -27.77 21.20
C ALA A 168 -11.89 -27.63 21.30
N LEU A 169 -11.41 -27.16 22.45
CA LEU A 169 -9.97 -27.14 22.78
C LEU A 169 -9.62 -28.42 23.50
N ASP A 170 -8.44 -28.97 23.23
CA ASP A 170 -7.89 -30.03 24.07
C ASP A 170 -7.55 -29.46 25.47
N GLU A 171 -7.33 -30.36 26.42
CA GLU A 171 -7.13 -29.96 27.80
C GLU A 171 -5.93 -29.01 27.99
N GLN A 172 -4.80 -29.28 27.32
CA GLN A 172 -3.58 -28.49 27.45
C GLN A 172 -3.80 -27.07 26.91
N SER A 173 -4.36 -26.95 25.70
CA SER A 173 -4.66 -25.64 25.10
C SER A 173 -5.73 -24.88 25.86
N SER A 174 -6.71 -25.58 26.41
CA SER A 174 -7.72 -24.99 27.28
C SER A 174 -7.08 -24.26 28.46
N PHE A 175 -6.09 -24.86 29.13
CA PHE A 175 -5.36 -24.20 30.23
C PHE A 175 -4.58 -22.95 29.81
N LEU A 176 -4.10 -22.88 28.56
CA LEU A 176 -3.44 -21.67 28.04
C LEU A 176 -4.38 -20.47 27.97
N THR A 177 -5.68 -20.73 27.76
CA THR A 177 -6.71 -19.69 27.67
C THR A 177 -7.26 -19.22 29.03
N THR A 178 -6.55 -19.49 30.13
CA THR A 178 -7.00 -19.09 31.47
C THR A 178 -7.07 -17.57 31.59
N PHE A 179 -8.15 -17.05 32.15
CA PHE A 179 -8.36 -15.63 32.39
C PHE A 179 -8.86 -15.36 33.81
N ASN A 180 -8.47 -14.18 34.32
CA ASN A 180 -8.79 -13.74 35.66
C ASN A 180 -10.12 -12.98 35.71
N THR A 181 -10.94 -13.27 36.73
CA THR A 181 -12.18 -12.56 37.03
C THR A 181 -12.22 -12.15 38.51
N PRO A 182 -13.10 -11.20 38.90
CA PRO A 182 -13.36 -10.90 40.31
C PRO A 182 -13.92 -12.07 41.15
N PHE A 183 -14.20 -13.22 40.53
CA PHE A 183 -14.79 -14.41 41.15
C PHE A 183 -13.89 -15.65 41.05
N GLY A 184 -12.62 -15.47 40.68
CA GLY A 184 -11.67 -16.56 40.46
C GLY A 184 -11.23 -16.69 39.00
N ARG A 185 -10.48 -17.76 38.72
CA ARG A 185 -9.93 -18.06 37.38
C ARG A 185 -10.84 -18.99 36.62
N TYR A 186 -11.00 -18.72 35.33
CA TYR A 186 -11.74 -19.55 34.40
C TYR A 186 -10.86 -19.84 33.18
N ARG A 187 -11.06 -21.00 32.54
CA ARG A 187 -10.45 -21.36 31.25
C ARG A 187 -11.53 -21.61 30.22
N TRP A 188 -11.22 -21.41 28.94
CA TRP A 188 -12.13 -21.75 27.85
C TRP A 188 -12.00 -23.22 27.50
N LYS A 189 -13.14 -23.94 27.41
CA LYS A 189 -13.20 -25.29 26.84
C LYS A 189 -13.47 -25.26 25.33
N ARG A 190 -14.04 -24.15 24.85
CA ARG A 190 -14.36 -23.90 23.44
C ARG A 190 -13.52 -22.75 22.93
N MET A 191 -13.21 -22.74 21.64
CA MET A 191 -12.34 -21.73 21.06
C MET A 191 -12.86 -20.30 21.29
N PRO A 192 -12.14 -19.45 22.04
CA PRO A 192 -12.61 -18.10 22.31
C PRO A 192 -12.27 -17.12 21.18
N PHE A 193 -13.03 -16.02 21.15
CA PHE A 193 -12.70 -14.88 20.29
C PHE A 193 -11.37 -14.23 20.71
N GLY A 194 -10.60 -13.70 19.76
CA GLY A 194 -9.39 -12.90 20.02
C GLY A 194 -8.06 -13.66 19.93
N ILE A 195 -8.07 -14.99 19.79
CA ILE A 195 -6.87 -15.78 19.50
C ILE A 195 -6.44 -15.58 18.04
N LYS A 196 -5.14 -15.37 17.80
CA LYS A 196 -4.62 -14.99 16.48
C LYS A 196 -4.73 -16.05 15.38
N SER A 197 -4.79 -17.33 15.74
CA SER A 197 -4.86 -18.46 14.80
C SER A 197 -6.29 -18.89 14.46
N VAL A 198 -7.29 -18.34 15.18
CA VAL A 198 -8.69 -18.78 15.07
C VAL A 198 -9.30 -18.57 13.69
N PRO A 199 -9.15 -17.42 13.03
CA PRO A 199 -9.73 -17.21 11.70
C PRO A 199 -9.29 -18.27 10.69
N GLU A 200 -8.01 -18.65 10.70
CA GLU A 200 -7.43 -19.63 9.78
C GLU A 200 -7.97 -21.04 10.02
N ILE A 201 -7.96 -21.48 11.28
CA ILE A 201 -8.42 -22.81 11.66
C ILE A 201 -9.91 -22.96 11.37
N PHE A 202 -10.68 -21.92 11.70
CA PHE A 202 -12.11 -21.92 11.49
C PHE A 202 -12.42 -21.94 9.99
N GLN A 203 -11.76 -21.12 9.18
CA GLN A 203 -11.93 -21.14 7.72
C GLN A 203 -11.57 -22.51 7.14
N ARG A 204 -10.46 -23.13 7.56
CA ARG A 204 -10.06 -24.47 7.11
C ARG A 204 -11.15 -25.51 7.42
N LYS A 205 -11.72 -25.47 8.63
CA LYS A 205 -12.83 -26.37 9.01
C LYS A 205 -14.10 -26.07 8.21
N MET A 206 -14.39 -24.80 7.90
CA MET A 206 -15.55 -24.43 7.07
C MET A 206 -15.36 -24.86 5.61
N HIS A 207 -14.16 -24.77 5.05
CA HIS A 207 -13.85 -25.31 3.71
C HIS A 207 -14.03 -26.83 3.66
N ALA A 208 -13.49 -27.55 4.66
CA ALA A 208 -13.69 -29.00 4.77
C ALA A 208 -15.18 -29.38 4.94
N LEU A 209 -16.00 -28.51 5.54
CA LEU A 209 -17.45 -28.72 5.66
C LEU A 209 -18.13 -28.73 4.28
N ILE A 210 -17.78 -27.77 3.41
CA ILE A 210 -18.41 -27.57 2.10
C ILE A 210 -17.73 -28.34 0.97
N GLU A 211 -16.65 -29.07 1.27
CA GLU A 211 -15.96 -29.88 0.27
C GLU A 211 -16.93 -30.88 -0.39
N GLY A 212 -16.89 -30.91 -1.73
CA GLY A 212 -17.80 -31.69 -2.56
C GLY A 212 -19.22 -31.12 -2.70
N LEU A 213 -19.55 -29.99 -2.06
CA LEU A 213 -20.84 -29.31 -2.25
C LEU A 213 -20.74 -28.25 -3.35
N ASN A 214 -21.46 -28.48 -4.44
CA ASN A 214 -21.49 -27.54 -5.54
C ASN A 214 -22.25 -26.26 -5.14
N GLY A 215 -21.71 -25.09 -5.50
CA GLY A 215 -22.37 -23.78 -5.33
C GLY A 215 -22.59 -23.32 -3.90
N VAL A 216 -21.84 -23.89 -2.94
CA VAL A 216 -21.77 -23.36 -1.58
C VAL A 216 -20.42 -22.67 -1.45
N GLN A 217 -20.41 -21.43 -0.97
CA GLN A 217 -19.19 -20.67 -0.67
C GLN A 217 -19.26 -20.20 0.78
N VAL A 218 -18.11 -20.00 1.41
CA VAL A 218 -18.01 -19.55 2.80
C VAL A 218 -16.86 -18.57 2.96
N ILE A 219 -17.13 -17.47 3.66
CA ILE A 219 -16.10 -16.57 4.17
C ILE A 219 -16.37 -16.39 5.66
N ALA A 220 -15.42 -16.83 6.49
CA ALA A 220 -15.55 -16.89 7.94
C ALA A 220 -16.86 -17.59 8.38
N ASP A 221 -17.79 -16.84 8.95
CA ASP A 221 -19.05 -17.35 9.52
C ASP A 221 -20.23 -17.29 8.53
N ASP A 222 -20.06 -16.63 7.37
CA ASP A 222 -21.12 -16.38 6.39
C ASP A 222 -21.05 -17.39 5.23
N PHE A 223 -22.05 -18.27 5.16
CA PHE A 223 -22.28 -19.15 4.03
C PHE A 223 -23.19 -18.49 3.00
N VAL A 224 -22.85 -18.67 1.72
CA VAL A 224 -23.73 -18.33 0.62
C VAL A 224 -23.91 -19.54 -0.29
N VAL A 225 -25.16 -19.92 -0.51
CA VAL A 225 -25.55 -20.94 -1.49
C VAL A 225 -26.03 -20.22 -2.75
N VAL A 226 -25.43 -20.55 -3.89
CA VAL A 226 -25.72 -19.91 -5.19
C VAL A 226 -25.98 -20.93 -6.28
N ARG A 227 -26.90 -20.57 -7.19
CA ARG A 227 -27.12 -21.33 -8.43
C ARG A 227 -27.30 -20.48 -9.66
N TYR A 228 -26.89 -21.09 -10.76
CA TYR A 228 -27.00 -20.59 -12.13
C TYR A 228 -28.11 -21.38 -12.83
N GLY A 229 -28.59 -20.84 -13.94
CA GLY A 229 -29.54 -21.53 -14.81
C GLY A 229 -30.14 -20.61 -15.84
N ASP A 230 -30.67 -21.17 -16.93
CA ASP A 230 -31.26 -20.40 -18.03
C ASP A 230 -32.56 -19.71 -17.60
N SER A 231 -33.34 -20.35 -16.71
CA SER A 231 -34.54 -19.78 -16.09
C SER A 231 -34.46 -19.76 -14.56
N LEU A 232 -35.22 -18.86 -13.93
CA LEU A 232 -35.27 -18.72 -12.47
C LEU A 232 -35.81 -20.00 -11.79
N GLN A 233 -36.72 -20.71 -12.44
CA GLN A 233 -37.32 -21.95 -11.92
C GLN A 233 -36.32 -23.11 -11.94
N ALA A 234 -35.55 -23.26 -13.02
CA ALA A 234 -34.49 -24.27 -13.09
C ALA A 234 -33.40 -24.00 -12.01
N ALA A 235 -32.96 -22.75 -11.89
CA ALA A 235 -31.99 -22.34 -10.88
C ALA A 235 -32.49 -22.55 -9.44
N SER A 236 -33.78 -22.30 -9.17
CA SER A 236 -34.37 -22.48 -7.84
C SER A 236 -34.45 -23.95 -7.41
N LYS A 237 -34.80 -24.85 -8.33
CA LYS A 237 -34.90 -26.29 -8.03
C LYS A 237 -33.53 -26.89 -7.71
N ASP A 238 -32.52 -26.53 -8.50
CA ASP A 238 -31.14 -26.99 -8.24
C ASP A 238 -30.55 -26.33 -6.98
N HIS A 239 -30.97 -25.09 -6.69
CA HIS A 239 -30.59 -24.39 -5.45
C HIS A 239 -31.07 -25.15 -4.23
N ASP A 240 -32.33 -25.59 -4.21
CA ASP A 240 -32.90 -26.31 -3.08
C ASP A 240 -32.22 -27.65 -2.84
N LYS A 241 -31.87 -28.38 -3.90
CA LYS A 241 -31.09 -29.62 -3.79
C LYS A 241 -29.77 -29.38 -3.07
N SER A 242 -29.13 -28.26 -3.36
CA SER A 242 -27.82 -27.86 -2.84
C SER A 242 -27.90 -27.37 -1.40
N LEU A 243 -28.92 -26.56 -1.12
CA LEU A 243 -29.24 -26.10 0.23
C LEU A 243 -29.58 -27.28 1.15
N LEU A 244 -30.41 -28.23 0.70
CA LEU A 244 -30.76 -29.41 1.48
C LEU A 244 -29.54 -30.32 1.73
N ALA A 245 -28.66 -30.48 0.73
CA ALA A 245 -27.40 -31.21 0.91
C ALA A 245 -26.48 -30.53 1.93
N PHE A 246 -26.38 -29.19 1.89
CA PHE A 246 -25.64 -28.41 2.86
C PHE A 246 -26.22 -28.53 4.28
N LEU A 247 -27.54 -28.41 4.45
CA LEU A 247 -28.19 -28.53 5.76
C LEU A 247 -28.02 -29.93 6.37
N ARG A 248 -28.10 -31.00 5.55
CA ARG A 248 -27.77 -32.36 6.01
C ARG A 248 -26.32 -32.47 6.47
N ARG A 249 -25.39 -31.89 5.72
CA ARG A 249 -23.97 -31.86 6.10
C ARG A 249 -23.74 -31.10 7.41
N CYS A 250 -24.45 -30.00 7.64
CA CYS A 250 -24.42 -29.27 8.91
C CYS A 250 -24.92 -30.14 10.06
N GLU A 251 -26.02 -30.88 9.86
CA GLU A 251 -26.56 -31.80 10.86
C GLU A 251 -25.57 -32.95 11.18
N GLU A 252 -24.97 -33.56 10.16
CA GLU A 252 -23.97 -34.63 10.31
C GLU A 252 -22.71 -34.16 11.06
N ARG A 253 -22.31 -32.90 10.88
CA ARG A 253 -21.07 -32.33 11.43
C ARG A 253 -21.30 -31.51 12.71
N GLY A 254 -22.53 -31.43 13.20
CA GLY A 254 -22.87 -30.71 14.42
C GLY A 254 -22.73 -29.19 14.33
N ILE A 255 -23.00 -28.60 13.15
CA ILE A 255 -23.02 -27.15 12.92
C ILE A 255 -24.41 -26.59 13.18
N HIS A 256 -24.47 -25.52 13.97
CA HIS A 256 -25.69 -24.79 14.26
C HIS A 256 -25.72 -23.45 13.51
N LEU A 257 -26.85 -23.15 12.86
CA LEU A 257 -27.08 -21.96 12.05
C LEU A 257 -28.11 -21.04 12.69
N ASN A 258 -27.96 -19.74 12.44
CA ASN A 258 -28.84 -18.72 12.99
C ASN A 258 -30.10 -18.54 12.11
N SER A 259 -31.24 -19.01 12.61
CA SER A 259 -32.53 -18.90 11.92
C SER A 259 -32.94 -17.45 11.63
N ASN A 260 -32.67 -16.52 12.56
CA ASN A 260 -33.04 -15.10 12.41
C ASN A 260 -32.28 -14.37 11.30
N LYS A 261 -31.14 -14.92 10.87
CA LYS A 261 -30.30 -14.34 9.81
C LYS A 261 -30.41 -15.08 8.47
N LEU A 262 -31.20 -16.15 8.40
CA LEU A 262 -31.44 -16.89 7.16
C LEU A 262 -32.13 -15.98 6.13
N LYS A 263 -31.51 -15.80 4.96
CA LYS A 263 -32.11 -15.11 3.82
C LYS A 263 -32.26 -16.09 2.67
N LEU A 264 -33.44 -16.67 2.53
CA LEU A 264 -33.72 -17.77 1.60
C LEU A 264 -34.11 -17.25 0.20
N ARG A 265 -33.46 -17.77 -0.86
CA ARG A 265 -33.81 -17.59 -2.29
C ARG A 265 -34.00 -16.14 -2.74
N MET A 266 -33.08 -15.29 -2.34
CA MET A 266 -33.07 -13.90 -2.76
C MET A 266 -32.43 -13.75 -4.13
N ARG A 267 -32.82 -12.73 -4.89
CA ARG A 267 -32.15 -12.34 -6.16
C ARG A 267 -30.90 -11.51 -5.93
N GLU A 268 -30.83 -10.88 -4.78
CA GLU A 268 -29.69 -10.11 -4.30
C GLU A 268 -29.60 -10.21 -2.78
N VAL A 269 -28.38 -10.31 -2.25
CA VAL A 269 -28.14 -10.47 -0.81
C VAL A 269 -26.97 -9.63 -0.34
N PRO A 270 -27.05 -9.00 0.83
CA PRO A 270 -25.86 -8.45 1.46
C PRO A 270 -24.95 -9.61 1.88
N PHE A 271 -23.69 -9.54 1.48
CA PHE A 271 -22.66 -10.55 1.74
C PHE A 271 -21.34 -9.84 2.00
N ILE A 272 -20.76 -10.04 3.19
CA ILE A 272 -19.45 -9.49 3.62
C ILE A 272 -19.34 -7.96 3.35
N GLY A 273 -20.39 -7.21 3.69
CA GLY A 273 -20.39 -5.75 3.58
C GLY A 273 -20.58 -5.18 2.16
N HIS A 274 -20.77 -6.04 1.16
CA HIS A 274 -21.20 -5.73 -0.21
C HIS A 274 -22.59 -6.29 -0.47
N MET A 275 -23.17 -5.99 -1.62
CA MET A 275 -24.42 -6.58 -2.09
C MET A 275 -24.12 -7.46 -3.30
N ALA A 276 -24.36 -8.77 -3.16
CA ALA A 276 -24.21 -9.74 -4.24
C ALA A 276 -25.46 -9.74 -5.13
N THR A 277 -25.25 -9.73 -6.44
CA THR A 277 -26.28 -9.70 -7.48
C THR A 277 -25.87 -10.59 -8.65
N SER A 278 -26.77 -10.84 -9.60
CA SER A 278 -26.46 -11.58 -10.83
C SER A 278 -25.36 -10.93 -11.68
N GLU A 279 -25.16 -9.62 -11.56
CA GLU A 279 -24.09 -8.90 -12.27
C GLU A 279 -22.75 -8.93 -11.54
N GLY A 280 -22.70 -9.46 -10.31
CA GLY A 280 -21.53 -9.47 -9.42
C GLY A 280 -21.78 -8.70 -8.12
N LEU A 281 -20.72 -8.16 -7.51
CA LEU A 281 -20.78 -7.40 -6.27
C LEU A 281 -21.00 -5.89 -6.53
N ARG A 282 -21.90 -5.27 -5.76
CA ARG A 282 -22.13 -3.83 -5.69
C ARG A 282 -21.94 -3.29 -4.27
N ALA A 283 -21.72 -1.99 -4.13
CA ALA A 283 -21.74 -1.34 -2.82
C ALA A 283 -23.13 -1.49 -2.17
N ASP A 284 -23.17 -1.76 -0.87
CA ASP A 284 -24.42 -1.93 -0.13
C ASP A 284 -25.26 -0.62 -0.18
N PRO A 285 -26.46 -0.63 -0.77
CA PRO A 285 -27.31 0.55 -0.85
C PRO A 285 -27.66 1.14 0.51
N ALA A 286 -27.73 0.34 1.58
CA ALA A 286 -28.00 0.84 2.92
C ALA A 286 -26.85 1.72 3.43
N LYS A 287 -25.60 1.35 3.15
CA LYS A 287 -24.42 2.15 3.51
C LYS A 287 -24.33 3.44 2.68
N VAL A 288 -24.61 3.35 1.38
CA VAL A 288 -24.67 4.54 0.50
C VAL A 288 -25.79 5.48 0.93
N ARG A 289 -26.96 4.94 1.28
CA ARG A 289 -28.11 5.69 1.76
C ARG A 289 -27.84 6.35 3.11
N ALA A 290 -27.22 5.65 4.05
CA ALA A 290 -26.83 6.21 5.34
C ALA A 290 -25.97 7.48 5.19
N ILE A 291 -25.08 7.51 4.19
CA ILE A 291 -24.27 8.70 3.86
C ILE A 291 -25.13 9.79 3.19
N ARG A 292 -25.99 9.41 2.22
CA ARG A 292 -26.82 10.38 1.45
C ARG A 292 -27.93 11.02 2.27
N GLU A 293 -28.60 10.25 3.11
CA GLU A 293 -29.80 10.63 3.87
C GLU A 293 -29.47 11.03 5.31
N MET A 294 -28.20 11.17 5.66
CA MET A 294 -27.76 11.61 7.00
C MET A 294 -28.47 12.94 7.36
N PRO A 295 -29.38 12.95 8.35
CA PRO A 295 -30.25 14.08 8.62
C PRO A 295 -29.44 15.26 9.18
N PRO A 296 -29.69 16.50 8.73
CA PRO A 296 -29.19 17.69 9.39
C PRO A 296 -30.01 17.95 10.66
N ASP A 297 -29.38 17.99 11.82
CA ASP A 297 -30.09 18.25 13.08
C ASP A 297 -30.39 19.75 13.25
N ARG A 298 -31.68 20.09 13.40
CA ARG A 298 -32.19 21.47 13.58
C ARG A 298 -32.26 21.90 15.05
N ARG A 299 -31.95 21.04 16.03
CA ARG A 299 -32.08 21.35 17.46
C ARG A 299 -30.90 22.09 18.10
N MET A 300 -29.86 22.44 17.35
CA MET A 300 -28.61 22.99 17.92
C MET A 300 -28.25 24.41 17.45
N LEU A 301 -29.14 25.12 16.74
CA LEU A 301 -28.95 26.56 16.48
C LEU A 301 -28.81 27.38 17.79
N GLN A 302 -29.27 26.84 18.92
CA GLN A 302 -29.16 27.45 20.24
C GLN A 302 -27.90 27.01 21.02
N VAL A 303 -27.21 25.94 20.60
CA VAL A 303 -25.91 25.54 21.19
C VAL A 303 -24.74 26.11 20.39
N TYR A 304 -24.98 26.47 19.13
CA TYR A 304 -24.07 27.28 18.32
C TYR A 304 -23.76 28.66 18.91
N SER A 305 -24.69 29.26 19.68
CA SER A 305 -24.40 30.50 20.42
C SER A 305 -23.51 30.25 21.65
N ASP A 306 -23.64 29.09 22.28
CA ASP A 306 -22.98 28.79 23.55
C ASP A 306 -21.58 28.18 23.35
N ALA A 307 -21.34 27.56 22.20
CA ALA A 307 -20.02 27.07 21.76
C ALA A 307 -19.04 28.21 21.36
N GLN A 308 -19.48 29.47 21.42
CA GLN A 308 -18.58 30.64 21.35
C GLN A 308 -17.66 30.78 22.58
N LEU A 309 -17.84 29.98 23.64
CA LEU A 309 -16.90 29.89 24.77
C LEU A 309 -15.71 28.95 24.48
N GLY A 310 -14.86 29.38 23.56
CA GLY A 310 -13.59 28.73 23.22
C GLY A 310 -12.53 29.75 22.81
N SER A 311 -12.51 30.89 23.51
CA SER A 311 -11.72 32.10 23.31
C SER A 311 -10.21 31.96 23.53
N LEU A 312 -9.62 30.79 23.33
CA LEU A 312 -8.21 30.60 23.63
C LEU A 312 -7.28 30.99 22.47
N LEU A 313 -7.79 31.33 21.28
CA LEU A 313 -6.93 31.41 20.09
C LEU A 313 -7.03 32.63 19.17
N PHE A 314 -8.16 33.30 18.92
CA PHE A 314 -8.18 34.35 17.88
C PHE A 314 -9.16 35.49 18.14
N GLY A 315 -8.81 36.67 17.59
CA GLY A 315 -9.73 37.79 17.39
C GLY A 315 -10.85 37.43 16.40
N PRO A 316 -11.40 38.41 15.65
CA PRO A 316 -12.56 38.15 14.79
C PRO A 316 -12.23 37.03 13.79
N ILE A 317 -13.06 35.97 13.78
CA ILE A 317 -13.00 34.92 12.77
C ILE A 317 -13.59 35.54 11.51
N GLU A 318 -12.76 35.77 10.50
CA GLU A 318 -13.28 36.05 9.16
C GLU A 318 -14.01 34.80 8.64
N GLU A 319 -15.26 34.97 8.22
CA GLU A 319 -16.05 33.87 7.67
C GLU A 319 -15.42 33.39 6.35
N VAL A 320 -14.96 32.13 6.33
CA VAL A 320 -14.49 31.50 5.09
C VAL A 320 -15.70 31.32 4.16
N PRO A 321 -15.69 31.87 2.93
CA PRO A 321 -16.81 31.74 2.01
C PRO A 321 -17.11 30.28 1.71
N THR A 322 -18.36 29.85 1.96
CA THR A 322 -18.81 28.47 1.73
C THR A 322 -18.71 28.04 0.26
N THR A 323 -18.69 29.01 -0.66
CA THR A 323 -18.52 28.81 -2.11
C THR A 323 -17.17 28.16 -2.47
N LEU A 324 -16.14 28.36 -1.65
CA LEU A 324 -14.81 27.78 -1.84
C LEU A 324 -14.88 26.24 -1.90
N PHE A 325 -15.68 25.62 -1.05
CA PHE A 325 -15.80 24.16 -0.98
C PHE A 325 -16.59 23.55 -2.14
N LEU A 326 -17.27 24.35 -2.97
CA LEU A 326 -17.99 23.84 -4.15
C LEU A 326 -17.05 23.21 -5.18
N GLU A 327 -15.76 23.56 -5.17
CA GLU A 327 -14.72 22.97 -6.02
C GLU A 327 -14.48 21.47 -5.73
N ILE A 328 -14.86 20.99 -4.53
CA ILE A 328 -14.72 19.58 -4.17
C ILE A 328 -15.70 18.73 -4.99
N ASN A 329 -15.17 17.91 -5.89
CA ASN A 329 -15.92 17.02 -6.77
C ASN A 329 -15.39 15.57 -6.74
N GLY A 330 -16.13 14.63 -7.33
CA GLY A 330 -15.77 13.21 -7.31
C GLY A 330 -14.46 12.88 -8.03
N GLU A 331 -14.04 13.69 -9.00
CA GLU A 331 -12.73 13.55 -9.65
C GLU A 331 -11.59 13.92 -8.70
N MET A 332 -11.74 15.00 -7.93
CA MET A 332 -10.80 15.38 -6.87
C MET A 332 -10.67 14.29 -5.80
N VAL A 333 -11.78 13.64 -5.43
CA VAL A 333 -11.78 12.49 -4.51
C VAL A 333 -11.01 11.31 -5.10
N ARG A 334 -11.22 11.00 -6.38
CA ARG A 334 -10.49 9.93 -7.08
C ARG A 334 -8.99 10.21 -7.13
N GLU A 335 -8.59 11.43 -7.47
CA GLU A 335 -7.18 11.84 -7.47
C GLU A 335 -6.57 11.75 -6.07
N ALA A 336 -7.30 12.19 -5.04
CA ALA A 336 -6.86 12.10 -3.65
C ALA A 336 -6.69 10.64 -3.21
N ALA A 337 -7.56 9.72 -3.64
CA ALA A 337 -7.45 8.29 -3.38
C ALA A 337 -6.20 7.67 -4.04
N LEU A 338 -5.90 8.01 -5.31
CA LEU A 338 -4.69 7.56 -6.01
C LEU A 338 -3.40 7.94 -5.27
N ARG A 339 -3.39 9.12 -4.64
CA ARG A 339 -2.22 9.65 -3.91
C ARG A 339 -2.23 9.29 -2.42
N THR A 340 -3.23 8.55 -1.94
CA THR A 340 -3.31 8.14 -0.53
C THR A 340 -2.58 6.82 -0.33
N LYS A 341 -1.78 6.79 0.73
CA LYS A 341 -0.97 5.66 1.18
C LYS A 341 -1.24 5.43 2.67
N GLY A 342 -0.87 4.26 3.17
CA GLY A 342 -0.92 3.92 4.59
C GLY A 342 -2.04 2.95 4.96
N SER A 343 -1.89 2.38 6.15
CA SER A 343 -2.71 1.28 6.67
C SER A 343 -4.17 1.65 6.87
N GLY A 344 -5.03 0.63 6.88
CA GLY A 344 -6.46 0.79 7.18
C GLY A 344 -6.70 1.32 8.59
N GLY A 345 -7.72 2.18 8.70
CA GLY A 345 -8.27 2.59 9.98
C GLY A 345 -9.06 1.44 10.64
N PRO A 346 -9.90 1.74 11.63
CA PRO A 346 -10.80 0.76 12.26
C PRO A 346 -11.62 -0.12 11.31
N TYR A 347 -12.01 0.37 10.13
CA TYR A 347 -12.69 -0.43 9.09
C TYR A 347 -11.80 -1.48 8.40
N GLY A 348 -10.49 -1.48 8.62
CA GLY A 348 -9.56 -2.48 8.11
C GLY A 348 -9.19 -2.35 6.62
N VAL A 349 -9.95 -1.58 5.83
CA VAL A 349 -9.62 -1.29 4.44
C VAL A 349 -8.51 -0.24 4.39
N ASP A 350 -7.39 -0.58 3.77
CA ASP A 350 -6.24 0.30 3.64
C ASP A 350 -6.33 1.25 2.43
N ALA A 351 -5.29 2.05 2.25
CA ALA A 351 -5.24 3.01 1.16
C ALA A 351 -5.30 2.37 -0.24
N ASP A 352 -4.74 1.16 -0.41
CA ASP A 352 -4.77 0.47 -1.70
C ASP A 352 -6.15 -0.14 -1.97
N GLY A 353 -6.83 -0.63 -0.94
CA GLY A 353 -8.23 -1.06 -1.01
C GLY A 353 -9.16 0.07 -1.47
N PHE A 354 -9.10 1.23 -0.82
CA PHE A 354 -9.90 2.40 -1.25
C PHE A 354 -9.46 2.95 -2.61
N ARG A 355 -8.17 2.89 -2.95
CA ARG A 355 -7.70 3.24 -4.29
C ARG A 355 -8.36 2.36 -5.34
N ARG A 356 -8.43 1.05 -5.13
CA ARG A 356 -9.11 0.13 -6.06
C ARG A 356 -10.60 0.45 -6.17
N ILE A 357 -11.30 0.62 -5.05
CA ILE A 357 -12.74 0.90 -5.03
C ILE A 357 -13.09 2.20 -5.77
N LEU A 358 -12.31 3.27 -5.57
CA LEU A 358 -12.61 4.61 -6.10
C LEU A 358 -12.07 4.85 -7.52
N SER A 359 -11.09 4.06 -7.97
CA SER A 359 -10.36 4.30 -9.22
C SER A 359 -10.50 3.20 -10.27
N CYS A 360 -10.79 1.95 -9.88
CA CYS A 360 -10.78 0.82 -10.81
C CYS A 360 -12.04 0.77 -11.68
N LYS A 361 -11.85 0.56 -13.00
CA LYS A 361 -12.93 0.44 -13.98
C LYS A 361 -13.86 -0.76 -13.72
N ALA A 362 -13.39 -1.77 -12.98
CA ALA A 362 -14.19 -2.95 -12.60
C ALA A 362 -15.43 -2.58 -11.77
N PHE A 363 -15.37 -1.50 -10.96
CA PHE A 363 -16.50 -1.03 -10.15
C PHE A 363 -17.49 -0.14 -10.93
N LYS A 364 -17.25 0.08 -12.24
CA LYS A 364 -18.14 0.81 -13.16
C LYS A 364 -18.74 2.09 -12.53
N LYS A 365 -20.06 2.23 -12.57
CA LYS A 365 -20.80 3.39 -12.05
C LYS A 365 -20.68 3.53 -10.52
N SER A 366 -20.56 2.43 -9.80
CA SER A 366 -20.55 2.44 -8.32
C SER A 366 -19.33 3.15 -7.73
N GLY A 367 -18.16 3.00 -8.35
CA GLY A 367 -16.95 3.75 -7.93
C GLY A 367 -17.11 5.26 -8.15
N LYS A 368 -17.74 5.66 -9.26
CA LYS A 368 -18.06 7.07 -9.53
C LYS A 368 -19.09 7.61 -8.54
N ASP A 369 -20.18 6.88 -8.30
CA ASP A 369 -21.23 7.30 -7.36
C ASP A 369 -20.69 7.46 -5.93
N LEU A 370 -19.73 6.61 -5.52
CA LEU A 370 -19.07 6.72 -4.22
C LEU A 370 -18.14 7.93 -4.16
N CYS A 371 -17.35 8.20 -5.22
CA CYS A 371 -16.56 9.42 -5.30
C CYS A 371 -17.44 10.68 -5.17
N ASP A 372 -18.57 10.71 -5.85
CA ASP A 372 -19.51 11.84 -5.81
C ASP A 372 -20.17 11.98 -4.42
N ALA A 373 -20.50 10.86 -3.77
CA ALA A 373 -21.02 10.86 -2.40
C ALA A 373 -19.98 11.36 -1.37
N LEU A 374 -18.72 10.97 -1.51
CA LEU A 374 -17.63 11.45 -0.66
C LEU A 374 -17.33 12.93 -0.88
N ALA A 375 -17.43 13.42 -2.11
CA ALA A 375 -17.31 14.84 -2.42
C ALA A 375 -18.46 15.65 -1.79
N LEU A 376 -19.68 15.12 -1.82
CA LEU A 376 -20.82 15.72 -1.12
C LEU A 376 -20.61 15.74 0.40
N LEU A 377 -20.18 14.63 0.98
CA LEU A 377 -19.88 14.55 2.42
C LEU A 377 -18.78 15.54 2.81
N ALA A 378 -17.71 15.65 2.04
CA ALA A 378 -16.63 16.60 2.26
C ALA A 378 -17.13 18.05 2.26
N ARG A 379 -18.01 18.41 1.29
CA ARG A 379 -18.63 19.74 1.25
C ARG A 379 -19.49 19.99 2.48
N ARG A 380 -20.37 19.05 2.83
CA ARG A 380 -21.22 19.15 4.02
C ARG A 380 -20.40 19.32 5.30
N LEU A 381 -19.32 18.55 5.46
CA LEU A 381 -18.42 18.69 6.62
C LEU A 381 -17.76 20.07 6.72
N CYS A 382 -17.58 20.78 5.61
CA CYS A 382 -16.98 22.11 5.59
C CYS A 382 -18.01 23.24 5.69
N THR A 383 -19.23 23.05 5.19
CA THR A 383 -20.25 24.11 5.09
C THR A 383 -21.40 23.97 6.08
N GLU A 384 -21.57 22.79 6.69
CA GLU A 384 -22.65 22.47 7.61
C GLU A 384 -22.07 21.95 8.93
N TYR A 385 -22.81 22.15 10.02
CA TYR A 385 -22.54 21.39 11.23
C TYR A 385 -22.84 19.91 11.00
N VAL A 386 -21.89 19.05 11.34
CA VAL A 386 -22.12 17.62 11.43
C VAL A 386 -21.77 17.19 12.84
N ASP A 387 -22.74 16.65 13.56
CA ASP A 387 -22.55 16.16 14.93
C ASP A 387 -21.40 15.13 14.94
N PRO A 388 -20.33 15.32 15.74
CA PRO A 388 -19.26 14.36 15.92
C PRO A 388 -19.74 12.93 16.23
N SER A 389 -20.89 12.78 16.91
CA SER A 389 -21.49 11.47 17.20
C SER A 389 -21.95 10.75 15.92
N GLY A 390 -22.47 11.49 14.94
CA GLY A 390 -22.90 10.96 13.64
C GLY A 390 -21.74 10.56 12.71
N ILE A 391 -20.54 11.07 12.97
CA ILE A 391 -19.30 10.74 12.24
C ILE A 391 -18.27 10.04 13.12
N GLU A 392 -18.66 9.52 14.28
CA GLU A 392 -17.75 8.89 15.24
C GLU A 392 -16.92 7.79 14.57
N ALA A 393 -17.55 6.98 13.71
CA ALA A 393 -16.86 5.94 12.96
C ALA A 393 -15.83 6.51 11.95
N LEU A 394 -16.09 7.67 11.34
CA LEU A 394 -15.13 8.34 10.45
C LEU A 394 -13.97 8.98 11.24
N LEU A 395 -14.23 9.45 12.46
CA LEU A 395 -13.25 10.06 13.35
C LEU A 395 -12.42 9.03 14.12
N SER A 396 -12.92 7.80 14.23
CA SER A 396 -12.25 6.69 14.92
C SER A 396 -10.86 6.41 14.35
N SER A 397 -9.97 5.91 15.21
CA SER A 397 -8.58 5.61 14.85
C SER A 397 -8.14 4.31 15.49
N ARG A 398 -7.40 3.50 14.73
CA ARG A 398 -6.73 2.30 15.24
C ARG A 398 -5.43 2.73 15.89
N LEU A 399 -5.26 2.47 17.18
CA LEU A 399 -4.02 2.78 17.89
C LEU A 399 -2.96 1.69 17.59
N ILE A 400 -1.77 2.12 17.17
CA ILE A 400 -0.61 1.27 16.96
C ILE A 400 0.50 1.76 17.89
N PRO A 401 1.10 0.87 18.72
CA PRO A 401 2.28 1.23 19.50
C PRO A 401 3.49 1.39 18.58
N LEU A 402 4.12 2.55 18.58
CA LEU A 402 5.42 2.79 17.97
C LEU A 402 6.47 2.75 19.08
N ASP A 403 7.46 1.88 18.94
CA ASP A 403 8.61 1.81 19.84
C ASP A 403 9.54 2.98 19.53
N GLU A 404 9.79 3.84 20.53
CA GLU A 404 10.71 4.98 20.40
C GLU A 404 12.13 4.64 20.87
N GLY A 405 12.38 3.39 21.30
CA GLY A 405 13.61 3.00 22.00
C GLY A 405 13.54 3.28 23.50
N GLU A 406 14.52 2.76 24.26
CA GLU A 406 14.67 2.94 25.71
C GLU A 406 13.43 2.57 26.56
N GLY A 407 12.58 1.67 26.03
CA GLY A 407 11.35 1.22 26.71
C GLY A 407 10.17 2.20 26.62
N ALA A 408 10.29 3.27 25.84
CA ALA A 408 9.20 4.22 25.58
C ALA A 408 8.33 3.79 24.38
N VAL A 409 7.01 3.87 24.54
CA VAL A 409 6.04 3.53 23.48
C VAL A 409 5.13 4.72 23.21
N ARG A 410 5.12 5.20 21.96
CA ARG A 410 4.20 6.24 21.50
C ARG A 410 2.98 5.62 20.82
N PRO A 411 1.75 5.88 21.30
CA PRO A 411 0.55 5.45 20.59
C PRO A 411 0.32 6.32 19.35
N ILE A 412 0.29 5.70 18.17
CA ILE A 412 -0.03 6.36 16.91
C ILE A 412 -1.45 5.98 16.49
N GLY A 413 -2.32 6.98 16.33
CA GLY A 413 -3.67 6.79 15.79
C GLY A 413 -3.66 6.71 14.27
N VAL A 414 -3.96 5.54 13.71
CA VAL A 414 -4.26 5.38 12.29
C VAL A 414 -5.75 5.64 12.08
N GLY A 415 -6.09 6.86 11.68
CA GLY A 415 -7.45 7.26 11.36
C GLY A 415 -8.01 6.59 10.10
N GLU A 416 -9.30 6.80 9.83
CA GLU A 416 -9.93 6.24 8.64
C GLU A 416 -9.34 6.73 7.31
N VAL A 417 -9.21 5.83 6.33
CA VAL A 417 -8.67 6.18 5.00
C VAL A 417 -9.57 7.21 4.31
N LEU A 418 -10.89 7.03 4.39
CA LEU A 418 -11.86 7.97 3.83
C LEU A 418 -11.72 9.37 4.45
N ARG A 419 -11.49 9.45 5.76
CA ARG A 419 -11.22 10.72 6.45
C ARG A 419 -9.97 11.39 5.89
N ARG A 420 -8.90 10.63 5.62
CA ARG A 420 -7.66 11.16 5.02
C ARG A 420 -7.87 11.63 3.58
N ILE A 421 -8.67 10.90 2.79
CA ILE A 421 -9.01 11.29 1.41
C ILE A 421 -9.81 12.60 1.43
N ILE A 422 -10.85 12.69 2.26
CA ILE A 422 -11.67 13.90 2.45
C ILE A 422 -10.78 15.06 2.90
N GLY A 423 -9.95 14.85 3.93
CA GLY A 423 -9.02 15.85 4.44
C GLY A 423 -8.11 16.41 3.35
N LYS A 424 -7.57 15.56 2.46
CA LYS A 424 -6.76 16.02 1.32
C LYS A 424 -7.54 16.86 0.31
N CYS A 425 -8.80 16.52 0.04
CA CYS A 425 -9.66 17.33 -0.82
C CYS A 425 -9.90 18.72 -0.21
N VAL A 426 -10.24 18.76 1.08
CA VAL A 426 -10.45 20.02 1.82
C VAL A 426 -9.17 20.84 1.85
N THR A 427 -8.04 20.26 2.28
CA THR A 427 -6.74 20.94 2.33
C THR A 427 -6.30 21.45 0.96
N ARG A 428 -6.64 20.77 -0.13
CA ARG A 428 -6.29 21.23 -1.50
C ARG A 428 -6.99 22.55 -1.83
N VAL A 429 -8.24 22.71 -1.39
CA VAL A 429 -9.07 23.90 -1.61
C VAL A 429 -8.61 25.05 -0.72
N ILE A 430 -8.47 24.83 0.59
CA ILE A 430 -8.06 25.87 1.56
C ILE A 430 -6.55 26.07 1.64
N LYS A 431 -5.76 25.46 0.75
CA LYS A 431 -4.30 25.41 0.89
C LYS A 431 -3.69 26.81 0.97
N THR A 432 -4.10 27.67 0.04
CA THR A 432 -3.58 29.03 -0.08
C THR A 432 -3.99 29.86 1.14
N ASP A 433 -5.26 29.76 1.54
CA ASP A 433 -5.80 30.47 2.71
C ASP A 433 -5.12 30.02 4.00
N VAL A 434 -4.88 28.72 4.18
CA VAL A 434 -4.13 28.19 5.33
C VAL A 434 -2.69 28.69 5.33
N ILE A 435 -2.03 28.77 4.17
CA ILE A 435 -0.67 29.30 4.05
C ILE A 435 -0.64 30.80 4.40
N GLU A 436 -1.62 31.58 3.93
CA GLU A 436 -1.74 33.01 4.17
C GLU A 436 -2.12 33.31 5.64
N ALA A 437 -3.14 32.64 6.17
CA ALA A 437 -3.62 32.80 7.55
C ALA A 437 -2.63 32.26 8.59
N SER A 438 -1.83 31.26 8.26
CA SER A 438 -0.75 30.79 9.16
C SER A 438 0.42 31.77 9.24
N GLY A 439 0.49 32.75 8.33
CA GLY A 439 1.47 33.83 8.31
C GLY A 439 2.93 33.39 8.21
N SER A 440 3.82 34.36 8.06
CA SER A 440 5.28 34.18 8.15
C SER A 440 5.77 33.88 9.59
N LEU A 441 4.89 33.97 10.59
CA LEU A 441 5.21 33.79 12.01
C LEU A 441 5.07 32.35 12.51
N LYS A 442 4.31 31.48 11.81
CA LYS A 442 4.30 30.02 12.07
C LYS A 442 5.07 29.29 10.97
N VAL A 443 6.38 29.47 10.99
CA VAL A 443 7.34 28.62 10.25
C VAL A 443 7.09 27.16 10.65
N CYS A 444 6.45 26.37 9.78
CA CYS A 444 6.44 24.89 9.72
C CYS A 444 5.14 24.33 9.10
N ALA A 445 3.98 24.99 9.30
CA ALA A 445 2.69 24.41 8.91
C ALA A 445 2.37 24.61 7.42
N GLY A 446 2.33 23.53 6.64
CA GLY A 446 1.92 23.56 5.23
C GLY A 446 2.93 24.17 4.24
N LEU A 447 4.09 24.63 4.73
CA LEU A 447 5.16 25.22 3.94
C LEU A 447 6.20 24.17 3.54
N LYS A 448 6.57 24.15 2.25
CA LYS A 448 7.71 23.35 1.79
C LYS A 448 8.99 23.90 2.46
N SER A 449 9.77 23.04 3.09
CA SER A 449 10.98 23.41 3.85
C SER A 449 10.73 24.28 5.09
N GLY A 450 9.53 24.21 5.69
CA GLY A 450 9.18 25.03 6.86
C GLY A 450 10.07 24.80 8.09
N ASN A 451 10.49 23.55 8.36
CA ASN A 451 11.39 23.24 9.47
C ASN A 451 12.79 23.86 9.26
N GLU A 452 13.30 23.77 8.03
CA GLU A 452 14.57 24.41 7.66
C GLU A 452 14.48 25.93 7.88
N ALA A 453 13.39 26.56 7.40
CA ALA A 453 13.17 27.99 7.58
C ALA A 453 13.10 28.41 9.05
N ALA A 454 12.45 27.60 9.91
CA ALA A 454 12.38 27.86 11.34
C ALA A 454 13.77 27.83 12.00
N ILE A 455 14.60 26.84 11.65
CA ILE A 455 15.95 26.69 12.18
C ILE A 455 16.84 27.84 11.74
N HIS A 456 16.82 28.17 10.44
CA HIS A 456 17.59 29.29 9.89
C HIS A 456 17.18 30.62 10.54
N ALA A 457 15.87 30.87 10.69
CA ALA A 457 15.37 32.07 11.37
C ALA A 457 15.80 32.14 12.84
N MET A 458 15.64 31.05 13.59
CA MET A 458 16.04 31.00 15.01
C MET A 458 17.54 31.18 15.19
N ARG A 459 18.36 30.65 14.27
CA ARG A 459 19.81 30.84 14.29
C ARG A 459 20.17 32.31 14.00
N THR A 460 19.59 32.92 12.96
CA THR A 460 19.80 34.35 12.67
C THR A 460 19.39 35.22 13.86
N LEU A 461 18.27 34.91 14.53
CA LEU A 461 17.84 35.62 15.73
C LEU A 461 18.83 35.42 16.89
N PHE A 462 19.28 34.19 17.15
CA PHE A 462 20.23 33.90 18.21
C PHE A 462 21.60 34.59 17.99
N GLU A 463 22.07 34.65 16.75
CA GLU A 463 23.34 35.27 16.36
C GLU A 463 23.28 36.80 16.32
N ALA A 464 22.08 37.40 16.32
CA ALA A 464 21.94 38.85 16.25
C ALA A 464 22.58 39.56 17.47
N ASP A 465 23.24 40.70 17.22
CA ASP A 465 23.95 41.46 18.25
C ASP A 465 23.04 41.95 19.38
N ASP A 466 21.76 42.19 19.09
CA ASP A 466 20.73 42.64 20.03
C ASP A 466 20.06 41.50 20.82
N THR A 467 20.39 40.24 20.50
CA THR A 467 19.84 39.07 21.18
C THR A 467 20.83 38.53 22.20
N ASP A 468 20.50 38.63 23.48
CA ASP A 468 21.32 38.13 24.58
C ASP A 468 21.11 36.63 24.85
N ALA A 469 19.89 36.13 24.63
CA ALA A 469 19.49 34.75 24.90
C ALA A 469 18.21 34.36 24.14
N VAL A 470 18.01 33.06 23.93
CA VAL A 470 16.80 32.48 23.33
C VAL A 470 16.18 31.47 24.29
N LEU A 471 14.89 31.64 24.59
CA LEU A 471 14.11 30.74 25.43
C LEU A 471 13.35 29.72 24.59
N LEU A 472 13.76 28.46 24.67
CA LEU A 472 13.09 27.30 24.09
C LEU A 472 12.08 26.72 25.07
N VAL A 473 10.82 26.68 24.64
CA VAL A 473 9.67 26.21 25.43
C VAL A 473 9.22 24.87 24.86
N ASP A 474 9.51 23.76 25.54
CA ASP A 474 9.09 22.41 25.11
C ASP A 474 7.94 21.87 25.96
N ALA A 475 6.78 21.71 25.32
CA ALA A 475 5.54 21.35 25.98
C ALA A 475 5.29 19.85 26.02
N SER A 476 5.38 19.29 27.23
CA SER A 476 4.99 17.92 27.53
C SER A 476 3.51 17.69 27.16
N ASN A 477 3.26 16.84 26.16
CA ASN A 477 1.92 16.43 25.74
C ASN A 477 1.00 17.61 25.30
N ALA A 478 1.57 18.58 24.58
CA ALA A 478 0.92 19.83 24.16
C ALA A 478 -0.48 19.65 23.53
N PHE A 479 -0.68 18.57 22.76
CA PHE A 479 -1.96 18.31 22.08
C PHE A 479 -3.11 17.93 23.01
N ASN A 480 -2.84 17.38 24.20
CA ASN A 480 -3.87 16.84 25.10
C ASN A 480 -4.06 17.65 26.40
N ALA A 481 -3.18 18.61 26.71
CA ALA A 481 -3.06 19.20 28.05
C ALA A 481 -3.34 20.71 28.12
N LEU A 482 -4.02 21.30 27.13
CA LEU A 482 -4.15 22.75 27.00
C LEU A 482 -5.10 23.38 28.05
N ASN A 483 -4.52 23.72 29.19
CA ASN A 483 -4.92 24.80 30.09
C ASN A 483 -3.71 25.74 30.22
N LYS A 484 -3.83 27.00 29.76
CA LYS A 484 -2.72 27.97 29.62
C LYS A 484 -1.89 28.15 30.90
N SER A 485 -2.54 28.13 32.06
CA SER A 485 -1.87 28.29 33.36
C SER A 485 -1.16 27.01 33.80
N ALA A 486 -1.72 25.84 33.49
CA ALA A 486 -1.09 24.55 33.74
C ALA A 486 0.02 24.23 32.72
N SER A 487 -0.09 24.72 31.49
CA SER A 487 0.92 24.56 30.44
C SER A 487 2.23 25.22 30.86
N LEU A 488 2.19 26.46 31.33
CA LEU A 488 3.39 27.17 31.79
C LEU A 488 4.08 26.52 32.99
N GLN A 489 3.36 25.76 33.82
CA GLN A 489 3.92 25.03 34.97
C GLN A 489 4.47 23.63 34.63
N ASN A 490 4.13 23.06 33.46
CA ASN A 490 4.50 21.68 33.08
C ASN A 490 5.48 21.60 31.89
N ILE A 491 5.91 22.74 31.35
CA ILE A 491 6.85 22.83 30.23
C ILE A 491 8.28 22.84 30.80
N ARG A 492 9.14 21.97 30.30
CA ARG A 492 10.58 22.09 30.53
C ARG A 492 11.13 23.15 29.60
N CYS A 493 11.61 24.25 30.16
CA CYS A 493 12.15 25.37 29.40
C CYS A 493 13.68 25.30 29.38
N TRP A 494 14.28 25.65 28.25
CA TRP A 494 15.72 25.83 28.09
C TRP A 494 16.01 27.25 27.65
N LEU A 495 16.85 27.97 28.40
CA LEU A 495 17.38 29.26 28.01
C LEU A 495 18.80 29.05 27.48
N ILE A 496 18.98 29.24 26.18
CA ILE A 496 20.30 29.23 25.55
C ILE A 496 20.82 30.67 25.55
N THR A 497 21.92 30.91 26.24
CA THR A 497 22.49 32.26 26.43
C THR A 497 23.81 32.40 25.69
N LYS A 498 24.17 33.61 25.28
CA LYS A 498 25.57 33.89 24.93
C LYS A 498 26.48 33.67 26.16
N PRO A 499 27.72 33.18 26.00
CA PRO A 499 28.60 32.82 27.13
C PRO A 499 28.76 33.95 28.16
N GLU A 500 28.88 35.19 27.70
CA GLU A 500 29.03 36.39 28.52
C GLU A 500 27.79 36.73 29.37
N LYS A 501 26.62 36.18 29.05
CA LYS A 501 25.34 36.42 29.76
C LYS A 501 24.92 35.26 30.65
N GLU A 502 25.62 34.13 30.61
CA GLU A 502 25.22 32.91 31.32
C GLU A 502 25.11 33.11 32.84
N SER A 503 26.12 33.74 33.45
CA SER A 503 26.13 34.00 34.90
C SER A 503 24.98 34.91 35.34
N ALA A 504 24.68 35.94 34.53
CA ALA A 504 23.57 36.86 34.80
C ALA A 504 22.22 36.15 34.63
N ALA A 505 22.07 35.31 33.61
CA ALA A 505 20.86 34.54 33.37
C ALA A 505 20.62 33.48 34.45
N LYS A 506 21.65 32.73 34.88
CA LYS A 506 21.56 31.78 36.00
C LYS A 506 21.14 32.46 37.30
N ALA A 507 21.63 33.68 37.56
CA ALA A 507 21.21 34.46 38.72
C ALA A 507 19.75 34.96 38.60
N LEU A 508 19.34 35.44 37.42
CA LEU A 508 17.99 35.95 37.16
C LEU A 508 16.91 34.86 37.25
N PHE A 509 17.26 33.64 36.83
CA PHE A 509 16.32 32.50 36.73
C PHE A 509 16.55 31.44 37.82
N ALA A 510 17.33 31.74 38.87
CA ALA A 510 17.68 30.80 39.94
C ALA A 510 16.46 30.19 40.65
N ASP A 511 15.37 30.96 40.77
CA ASP A 511 14.13 30.55 41.44
C ASP A 511 13.10 29.90 40.49
N THR A 512 13.48 29.58 39.24
CA THR A 512 12.60 29.01 38.22
C THR A 512 13.08 27.63 37.75
N GLU A 513 12.19 26.81 37.18
CA GLU A 513 12.54 25.50 36.59
C GLU A 513 13.16 25.62 35.18
N ILE A 514 13.72 26.79 34.81
CA ILE A 514 14.31 27.04 33.49
C ILE A 514 15.77 26.57 33.49
N ASN A 515 16.11 25.66 32.59
CA ASN A 515 17.49 25.20 32.40
C ASN A 515 18.28 26.24 31.59
N VAL A 516 19.31 26.84 32.18
CA VAL A 516 20.17 27.82 31.48
C VAL A 516 21.45 27.14 30.99
N THR A 517 21.76 27.28 29.70
CA THR A 517 22.98 26.73 29.07
C THR A 517 23.62 27.74 28.11
N SER A 518 24.95 27.84 28.13
CA SER A 518 25.72 28.55 27.10
C SER A 518 26.28 27.63 26.02
N GLU A 519 26.28 26.32 26.27
CA GLU A 519 26.79 25.31 25.33
C GLU A 519 25.83 25.14 24.16
N GLY A 520 24.52 24.98 24.41
CA GLY A 520 23.50 24.84 23.38
C GLY A 520 22.42 23.81 23.72
N HIS A 521 21.40 23.71 22.87
CA HIS A 521 20.36 22.70 22.96
C HIS A 521 19.83 22.35 21.55
N LYS A 522 19.22 21.17 21.42
CA LYS A 522 18.58 20.75 20.16
C LYS A 522 17.28 21.52 19.95
N HIS A 523 17.07 22.05 18.75
CA HIS A 523 15.83 22.67 18.32
C HIS A 523 15.38 22.04 16.99
N LEU A 524 14.18 21.44 16.98
CA LEU A 524 13.65 20.71 15.82
C LEU A 524 14.63 19.65 15.27
N GLY A 525 15.51 19.08 16.11
CA GLY A 525 16.49 18.07 15.71
C GLY A 525 17.83 18.62 15.17
N ALA A 526 17.99 19.94 15.05
CA ALA A 526 19.25 20.60 14.75
C ALA A 526 19.89 21.17 16.03
N ALA A 527 21.22 21.27 16.07
CA ALA A 527 21.93 21.94 17.16
C ALA A 527 21.82 23.47 17.03
N LEU A 528 21.51 24.12 18.15
CA LEU A 528 21.51 25.58 18.30
C LEU A 528 22.30 25.94 19.56
N GLY A 529 23.26 26.86 19.44
CA GLY A 529 24.19 27.20 20.52
C GLY A 529 25.63 27.32 20.03
N SER A 530 26.58 27.05 20.93
CA SER A 530 28.02 27.16 20.68
C SER A 530 28.52 26.22 19.58
N ARG A 531 29.68 26.55 19.01
CA ARG A 531 30.37 25.70 18.05
C ARG A 531 30.75 24.33 18.65
N ALA A 532 31.19 24.32 19.91
CA ALA A 532 31.59 23.09 20.61
C ALA A 532 30.42 22.09 20.72
N PHE A 533 29.23 22.56 21.11
CA PHE A 533 28.03 21.72 21.20
C PHE A 533 27.59 21.18 19.83
N LEU A 534 27.72 21.99 18.77
CA LEU A 534 27.46 21.54 17.41
C LEU A 534 28.44 20.44 16.98
N GLU A 535 29.73 20.61 17.27
CA GLU A 535 30.77 19.63 16.94
C GLU A 535 30.58 18.32 17.69
N GLU A 536 30.26 18.36 18.99
CA GLU A 536 29.93 17.18 19.80
C GLU A 536 28.67 16.48 19.25
N TYR A 537 27.57 17.22 19.05
CA TYR A 537 26.32 16.64 18.56
C TYR A 537 26.44 16.01 17.18
N VAL A 538 27.16 16.66 16.26
CA VAL A 538 27.40 16.12 14.92
C VAL A 538 28.39 14.97 15.00
N GLY A 539 29.42 15.04 15.84
CA GLY A 539 30.39 13.98 16.09
C GLY A 539 29.73 12.67 16.52
N ASP A 540 28.87 12.71 17.55
CA ASP A 540 28.09 11.56 18.01
C ASP A 540 27.24 10.95 16.88
N LYS A 541 26.62 11.80 16.07
CA LYS A 541 25.79 11.36 14.94
C LYS A 541 26.62 10.77 13.81
N VAL A 542 27.79 11.33 13.54
CA VAL A 542 28.72 10.81 12.53
C VAL A 542 29.26 9.45 12.98
N GLU A 543 29.59 9.26 14.26
CA GLU A 543 29.98 7.95 14.78
C GLU A 543 28.86 6.91 14.62
N ASP A 544 27.62 7.27 14.98
CA ASP A 544 26.42 6.45 14.74
C ASP A 544 26.28 6.06 13.26
N TRP A 545 26.48 7.02 12.35
CA TRP A 545 26.36 6.79 10.90
C TRP A 545 27.50 5.96 10.34
N VAL A 546 28.73 6.19 10.77
CA VAL A 546 29.91 5.38 10.39
C VAL A 546 29.66 3.93 10.80
N ASN A 547 29.22 3.68 12.03
CA ASN A 547 28.88 2.33 12.50
C ASN A 547 27.78 1.67 11.65
N GLN A 548 26.78 2.43 11.20
CA GLN A 548 25.73 1.92 10.33
C GLN A 548 26.25 1.63 8.91
N VAL A 549 27.09 2.49 8.35
CA VAL A 549 27.73 2.29 7.03
C VAL A 549 28.65 1.07 7.06
N THR A 550 29.44 0.89 8.12
CA THR A 550 30.31 -0.28 8.29
C THR A 550 29.51 -1.58 8.32
N LYS A 551 28.44 -1.64 9.14
CA LYS A 551 27.53 -2.81 9.15
C LYS A 551 26.89 -3.06 7.80
N LEU A 552 26.57 -2.00 7.06
CA LEU A 552 26.00 -2.10 5.73
C LEU A 552 27.02 -2.65 4.72
N ALA A 553 28.28 -2.24 4.82
CA ALA A 553 29.38 -2.76 4.01
C ALA A 553 29.65 -4.25 4.29
N GLU A 554 29.63 -4.67 5.55
CA GLU A 554 29.72 -6.10 5.92
C GLU A 554 28.59 -6.92 5.28
N PHE A 555 27.36 -6.38 5.31
CA PHE A 555 26.20 -7.02 4.68
C PHE A 555 26.32 -7.07 3.15
N ALA A 556 26.90 -6.03 2.53
CA ALA A 556 27.06 -5.91 1.08
C ALA A 556 27.87 -7.07 0.46
N VAL A 557 28.78 -7.69 1.22
CA VAL A 557 29.55 -8.86 0.77
C VAL A 557 28.63 -10.03 0.38
N SER A 558 27.52 -10.19 1.09
CA SER A 558 26.54 -11.25 0.83
C SER A 558 25.37 -10.79 -0.05
N GLN A 559 24.91 -9.54 0.15
CA GLN A 559 23.70 -9.00 -0.48
C GLN A 559 23.92 -7.55 -0.95
N PRO A 560 24.72 -7.34 -2.02
CA PRO A 560 25.13 -6.00 -2.45
C PRO A 560 23.95 -5.16 -2.97
N GLN A 561 22.97 -5.76 -3.67
CA GLN A 561 21.78 -5.05 -4.14
C GLN A 561 20.91 -4.53 -2.99
N ALA A 562 20.65 -5.36 -1.99
CA ALA A 562 19.84 -4.97 -0.82
C ALA A 562 20.54 -3.89 0.01
N CYS A 563 21.87 -4.00 0.17
CA CYS A 563 22.71 -2.96 0.76
C CYS A 563 22.54 -1.62 0.03
N TYR A 564 22.70 -1.61 -1.30
CA TYR A 564 22.57 -0.40 -2.11
C TYR A 564 21.19 0.27 -1.95
N VAL A 565 20.11 -0.51 -1.96
CA VAL A 565 18.75 0.00 -1.76
C VAL A 565 18.54 0.53 -0.33
N ALA A 566 19.03 -0.18 0.68
CA ALA A 566 18.95 0.27 2.07
C ALA A 566 19.70 1.60 2.29
N PHE A 567 20.84 1.78 1.64
CA PHE A 567 21.59 3.04 1.67
C PHE A 567 20.79 4.18 1.02
N THR A 568 20.37 3.98 -0.23
CA THR A 568 19.80 5.04 -1.08
C THR A 568 18.39 5.47 -0.66
N VAL A 569 17.58 4.53 -0.15
CA VAL A 569 16.19 4.77 0.28
C VAL A 569 16.09 5.04 1.78
N GLY A 570 17.06 4.59 2.58
CA GLY A 570 17.05 4.71 4.03
C GLY A 570 18.14 5.62 4.57
N LEU A 571 19.36 5.10 4.61
CA LEU A 571 20.46 5.64 5.40
C LEU A 571 20.86 7.08 4.98
N ARG A 572 20.96 7.34 3.67
CA ARG A 572 21.33 8.65 3.11
C ARG A 572 20.45 9.80 3.61
N HIS A 573 19.15 9.55 3.80
CA HIS A 573 18.21 10.58 4.22
C HIS A 573 18.41 11.05 5.66
N ARG A 574 19.14 10.28 6.49
CA ARG A 574 19.37 10.60 7.91
C ARG A 574 20.27 11.82 8.09
N TRP A 575 21.31 11.97 7.28
CA TRP A 575 22.21 13.14 7.34
C TRP A 575 21.84 14.24 6.35
N THR A 576 21.01 13.99 5.32
CA THR A 576 20.55 15.05 4.40
C THR A 576 19.90 16.21 5.16
N TYR A 577 19.17 15.93 6.24
CA TYR A 577 18.61 16.96 7.11
C TYR A 577 19.70 17.86 7.71
N PHE A 578 20.76 17.26 8.24
CA PHE A 578 21.87 17.97 8.88
C PHE A 578 22.62 18.83 7.87
N LEU A 579 22.88 18.31 6.65
CA LEU A 579 23.49 19.08 5.55
C LEU A 579 22.70 20.35 5.20
N ARG A 580 21.37 20.34 5.40
CA ARG A 580 20.48 21.45 5.05
C ARG A 580 20.25 22.42 6.20
N THR A 581 20.48 22.02 7.45
CA THR A 581 20.15 22.83 8.64
C THR A 581 21.35 23.30 9.45
N LEU A 582 22.54 22.70 9.27
CA LEU A 582 23.73 23.02 10.04
C LEU A 582 24.84 23.58 9.14
N PRO A 583 25.37 24.78 9.42
CA PRO A 583 26.50 25.34 8.68
C PRO A 583 27.83 24.70 9.10
N ASP A 584 28.80 24.76 8.19
CA ASP A 584 30.22 24.50 8.44
C ASP A 584 30.49 23.12 9.09
N ILE A 585 29.74 22.10 8.69
CA ILE A 585 29.91 20.72 9.19
C ILE A 585 30.76 19.84 8.28
N SER A 586 31.27 20.35 7.15
CA SER A 586 31.96 19.57 6.13
C SER A 586 33.13 18.76 6.71
N ALA A 587 33.98 19.39 7.54
CA ALA A 587 35.10 18.71 8.18
C ALA A 587 34.67 17.59 9.15
N LEU A 588 33.52 17.75 9.82
CA LEU A 588 32.99 16.76 10.75
C LEU A 588 32.47 15.50 10.03
N LEU A 589 32.19 15.60 8.74
CA LEU A 589 31.66 14.51 7.92
C LEU A 589 32.77 13.67 7.25
N GLU A 590 34.04 14.05 7.39
CA GLU A 590 35.18 13.33 6.81
C GLU A 590 35.25 11.86 7.25
N PRO A 591 35.01 11.49 8.54
CA PRO A 591 34.95 10.08 8.94
C PRO A 591 33.84 9.29 8.22
N LEU A 592 32.69 9.92 7.97
CA LEU A 592 31.58 9.31 7.24
C LEU A 592 31.94 9.09 5.77
N GLU A 593 32.53 10.08 5.11
CA GLU A 593 33.00 9.93 3.73
C GLU A 593 34.07 8.83 3.63
N ASN A 594 35.02 8.78 4.56
CA ASN A 594 36.04 7.73 4.60
C ASN A 594 35.42 6.33 4.73
N ALA A 595 34.37 6.16 5.54
CA ALA A 595 33.65 4.89 5.66
C ALA A 595 32.91 4.53 4.35
N ILE A 596 32.31 5.52 3.68
CA ILE A 596 31.64 5.31 2.39
C ILE A 596 32.66 4.92 1.30
N ALA A 597 33.73 5.71 1.15
CA ALA A 597 34.78 5.55 0.16
C ALA A 597 35.54 4.24 0.32
N ASN A 598 35.99 3.93 1.54
CA ASN A 598 36.96 2.84 1.77
C ASN A 598 36.31 1.52 2.20
N LEU A 599 35.07 1.54 2.69
CA LEU A 599 34.37 0.32 3.14
C LEU A 599 33.19 -0.01 2.24
N LEU A 600 32.26 0.93 2.08
CA LEU A 600 30.99 0.65 1.41
C LEU A 600 31.17 0.41 -0.09
N PHE A 601 31.86 1.31 -0.80
CA PHE A 601 32.05 1.17 -2.24
C PHE A 601 32.79 -0.13 -2.61
N PRO A 602 33.97 -0.45 -2.03
CA PRO A 602 34.65 -1.71 -2.33
C PRO A 602 33.80 -2.94 -2.03
N ALA A 603 32.98 -2.93 -0.97
CA ALA A 603 32.12 -4.06 -0.64
C ALA A 603 30.97 -4.27 -1.64
N ILE A 604 30.42 -3.18 -2.20
CA ILE A 604 29.36 -3.21 -3.20
C ILE A 604 29.89 -3.59 -4.58
N THR A 605 31.02 -3.00 -5.00
CA THR A 605 31.57 -3.13 -6.36
C THR A 605 32.52 -4.31 -6.54
N ASP A 606 33.10 -4.82 -5.45
CA ASP A 606 34.20 -5.80 -5.48
C ASP A 606 35.43 -5.25 -6.24
N HIS A 607 35.62 -3.93 -6.20
CA HIS A 607 36.66 -3.19 -6.91
C HIS A 607 37.14 -2.03 -6.04
N GLN A 608 38.46 -1.79 -6.03
CA GLN A 608 39.05 -0.66 -5.33
C GLN A 608 38.80 0.61 -6.15
N ILE A 609 38.09 1.57 -5.57
CA ILE A 609 37.64 2.78 -6.26
C ILE A 609 38.72 3.87 -6.16
N ASN A 610 39.17 4.38 -7.30
CA ASN A 610 40.05 5.55 -7.36
C ASN A 610 39.26 6.88 -7.29
N GLU A 611 39.95 8.02 -7.20
CA GLU A 611 39.32 9.33 -7.03
C GLU A 611 38.41 9.73 -8.21
N GLU A 612 38.80 9.41 -9.46
CA GLU A 612 38.00 9.69 -10.65
C GLU A 612 36.71 8.84 -10.66
N GLU A 613 36.83 7.56 -10.34
CA GLU A 613 35.69 6.65 -10.19
C GLU A 613 34.78 7.09 -9.04
N ARG A 614 35.34 7.53 -7.90
CA ARG A 614 34.58 8.04 -6.76
C ARG A 614 33.71 9.23 -7.15
N ASN A 615 34.24 10.14 -7.96
CA ASN A 615 33.52 11.29 -8.50
C ASN A 615 32.41 10.87 -9.47
N LEU A 616 32.65 9.87 -10.33
CA LEU A 616 31.62 9.32 -11.21
C LEU A 616 30.49 8.66 -10.41
N LEU A 617 30.82 7.84 -9.41
CA LEU A 617 29.84 7.13 -8.57
C LEU A 617 29.05 8.10 -7.67
N ALA A 618 29.63 9.26 -7.31
CA ALA A 618 28.96 10.31 -6.55
C ALA A 618 27.77 10.92 -7.30
N LEU A 619 27.80 10.91 -8.63
CA LEU A 619 26.76 11.53 -9.44
C LEU A 619 25.40 10.88 -9.21
N PRO A 620 24.30 11.64 -9.36
CA PRO A 620 22.96 11.08 -9.42
C PRO A 620 22.88 9.96 -10.47
N VAL A 621 22.02 8.96 -10.21
CA VAL A 621 21.80 7.83 -11.13
C VAL A 621 21.43 8.27 -12.55
N ARG A 622 20.66 9.37 -12.67
CA ARG A 622 20.29 9.97 -13.97
C ARG A 622 21.47 10.57 -14.75
N LEU A 623 22.59 10.82 -14.07
CA LEU A 623 23.84 11.34 -14.62
C LEU A 623 24.94 10.26 -14.65
N GLY A 624 24.55 8.98 -14.57
CA GLY A 624 25.45 7.82 -14.72
C GLY A 624 26.04 7.28 -13.42
N GLY A 625 25.98 8.02 -12.31
CA GLY A 625 26.53 7.58 -11.03
C GLY A 625 25.66 6.59 -10.25
N LEU A 626 26.02 6.36 -8.98
CA LEU A 626 25.29 5.50 -8.04
C LEU A 626 24.35 6.30 -7.12
N GLY A 627 24.38 7.63 -7.16
CA GLY A 627 23.59 8.48 -6.26
C GLY A 627 24.05 8.44 -4.80
N ILE A 628 25.29 8.00 -4.57
CA ILE A 628 25.99 7.97 -3.28
C ILE A 628 26.95 9.17 -3.25
N ALA A 629 26.39 10.35 -3.02
CA ALA A 629 27.13 11.61 -3.08
C ALA A 629 28.10 11.78 -1.90
N ASN A 630 29.16 12.57 -2.10
CA ASN A 630 30.11 12.94 -1.06
C ASN A 630 29.45 13.91 -0.06
N PRO A 631 29.22 13.52 1.21
CA PRO A 631 28.57 14.38 2.19
C PRO A 631 29.43 15.60 2.57
N VAL A 632 30.76 15.52 2.43
CA VAL A 632 31.69 16.63 2.72
C VAL A 632 31.53 17.74 1.68
N GLU A 633 31.51 17.39 0.39
CA GLU A 633 31.32 18.35 -0.70
C GLU A 633 29.91 18.93 -0.72
N LEU A 634 28.90 18.11 -0.41
CA LEU A 634 27.50 18.55 -0.42
C LEU A 634 27.12 19.43 0.76
N ALA A 635 27.80 19.34 1.91
CA ALA A 635 27.38 20.02 3.14
C ALA A 635 27.21 21.53 2.94
N SER A 636 28.23 22.21 2.41
CA SER A 636 28.17 23.66 2.17
C SER A 636 27.12 24.02 1.11
N GLN A 637 27.07 23.25 0.02
CA GLN A 637 26.13 23.50 -1.08
C GLN A 637 24.67 23.32 -0.64
N GLU A 638 24.35 22.23 0.06
CA GLU A 638 22.99 21.93 0.52
C GLU A 638 22.51 22.93 1.57
N TYR A 639 23.40 23.39 2.45
CA TYR A 639 23.11 24.45 3.40
C TYR A 639 22.81 25.77 2.69
N GLU A 640 23.67 26.23 1.77
CA GLU A 640 23.45 27.46 0.98
C GLU A 640 22.16 27.41 0.15
N VAL A 641 21.90 26.27 -0.50
CA VAL A 641 20.64 26.04 -1.23
C VAL A 641 19.45 26.08 -0.28
N SER A 642 19.55 25.48 0.90
CA SER A 642 18.49 25.54 1.91
C SER A 642 18.23 26.98 2.34
N VAL A 643 19.27 27.72 2.75
CA VAL A 643 19.17 29.13 3.16
C VAL A 643 18.55 29.98 2.05
N THR A 644 18.95 29.78 0.80
CA THR A 644 18.38 30.50 -0.36
C THR A 644 16.91 30.17 -0.58
N VAL A 645 16.54 28.88 -0.49
CA VAL A 645 15.16 28.41 -0.66
C VAL A 645 14.25 28.89 0.47
N THR A 646 14.77 28.95 1.70
CA THR A 646 14.04 29.40 2.89
C THR A 646 14.09 30.91 3.09
N GLY A 647 15.03 31.62 2.43
CA GLY A 647 15.17 33.07 2.49
C GLY A 647 13.84 33.83 2.26
N PRO A 648 13.04 33.48 1.24
CA PRO A 648 11.70 34.05 1.03
C PRO A 648 10.70 33.81 2.16
N LEU A 649 10.89 32.74 2.94
CA LEU A 649 10.06 32.37 4.10
C LEU A 649 10.52 33.09 5.38
N THR A 650 11.77 33.55 5.43
CA THR A 650 12.34 34.32 6.53
C THR A 650 12.30 35.83 6.25
N GLN A 651 12.26 36.28 4.98
CA GLN A 651 12.04 37.67 4.53
C GLN A 651 11.34 37.71 3.14
N PRO A 652 10.39 38.64 2.87
CA PRO A 652 9.62 38.64 1.63
C PRO A 652 10.42 39.21 0.43
N LYS A 653 11.07 38.35 -0.37
CA LYS A 653 11.55 38.70 -1.73
C LYS A 653 11.39 37.58 -2.76
N LYS A 654 11.27 37.99 -4.02
CA LYS A 654 10.95 37.17 -5.21
C LYS A 654 12.04 36.14 -5.56
N ARG A 655 11.56 35.00 -6.05
CA ARG A 655 12.32 33.84 -6.54
C ARG A 655 13.11 34.14 -7.81
N GLU A 656 14.39 33.81 -7.80
CA GLU A 656 15.15 33.42 -8.99
C GLU A 656 15.64 31.97 -8.80
N ALA A 657 15.57 31.18 -9.87
CA ALA A 657 15.98 29.78 -9.86
C ALA A 657 17.28 29.63 -10.67
N LEU A 658 18.31 29.08 -10.04
CA LEU A 658 19.58 28.77 -10.68
C LEU A 658 19.56 27.34 -11.26
N LYS A 659 19.92 27.24 -12.54
CA LYS A 659 20.30 26.00 -13.23
C LYS A 659 21.76 26.13 -13.62
N GLU A 660 22.68 25.68 -12.78
CA GLU A 660 24.12 25.69 -13.09
C GLU A 660 24.87 24.39 -12.73
N SER A 661 24.16 23.30 -12.37
CA SER A 661 24.83 22.07 -11.92
C SER A 661 25.32 21.14 -13.03
N GLU A 662 24.79 21.24 -14.26
CA GLU A 662 25.12 20.30 -15.35
C GLU A 662 26.42 20.67 -16.10
N VAL A 663 26.86 21.93 -16.06
CA VAL A 663 28.04 22.40 -16.82
C VAL A 663 29.37 22.08 -16.11
N ARG A 664 29.41 22.09 -14.77
CA ARG A 664 30.64 21.78 -14.01
C ARG A 664 31.06 20.30 -14.09
N ALA A 665 30.10 19.39 -14.22
CA ALA A 665 30.37 17.94 -14.16
C ALA A 665 31.01 17.34 -15.43
N ASN A 666 31.19 18.10 -16.52
CA ASN A 666 31.75 17.56 -17.76
C ASN A 666 33.26 17.82 -17.93
N ASN A 667 33.85 18.75 -17.17
CA ASN A 667 35.25 19.15 -17.31
C ASN A 667 36.23 18.30 -16.48
N MET A 668 35.75 17.32 -15.70
CA MET A 668 36.54 16.54 -14.74
C MET A 668 36.87 15.10 -15.18
N PHE A 669 36.40 14.66 -16.35
CA PHE A 669 36.46 13.26 -16.77
C PHE A 669 37.29 13.07 -18.03
N THR A 670 38.02 11.96 -18.12
CA THR A 670 38.72 11.57 -19.36
C THR A 670 37.73 11.24 -20.49
N PRO A 671 38.15 11.23 -21.78
CA PRO A 671 37.25 10.88 -22.89
C PRO A 671 36.57 9.51 -22.73
N ASN A 672 37.26 8.54 -22.13
CA ASN A 672 36.69 7.22 -21.84
C ASN A 672 35.66 7.27 -20.70
N SER A 673 35.97 7.95 -19.59
CA SER A 673 35.04 8.14 -18.46
C SER A 673 33.80 8.95 -18.86
N LEU A 674 33.94 9.92 -19.77
CA LEU A 674 32.82 10.68 -20.35
C LEU A 674 31.88 9.79 -21.14
N LYS A 675 32.42 8.88 -21.97
CA LYS A 675 31.61 7.94 -22.76
C LYS A 675 30.81 7.00 -21.84
N VAL A 676 31.48 6.42 -20.83
CA VAL A 676 30.83 5.58 -19.80
C VAL A 676 29.73 6.36 -19.06
N LYS A 677 29.99 7.62 -18.67
CA LYS A 677 29.01 8.49 -18.02
C LYS A 677 27.79 8.75 -18.90
N GLU A 678 27.99 9.13 -20.16
CA GLU A 678 26.92 9.41 -21.12
C GLU A 678 26.00 8.19 -21.30
N GLN A 679 26.59 7.00 -21.42
CA GLN A 679 25.84 5.77 -21.58
C GLN A 679 25.12 5.32 -20.30
N ALA A 680 25.77 5.42 -19.14
CA ALA A 680 25.12 5.12 -17.86
C ALA A 680 23.96 6.11 -17.56
N SER A 681 23.98 7.29 -18.18
CA SER A 681 22.91 8.30 -18.11
C SER A 681 21.75 8.02 -19.07
N GLU A 682 21.89 7.07 -20.00
CA GLU A 682 20.84 6.74 -20.96
C GLU A 682 19.56 6.26 -20.27
N ARG A 683 18.44 6.62 -20.90
CA ARG A 683 17.13 6.28 -20.36
C ARG A 683 16.90 4.78 -20.45
N GLY A 684 16.89 4.12 -19.29
CA GLY A 684 16.69 2.67 -19.16
C GLY A 684 17.90 1.95 -18.57
N ALA A 685 19.11 2.47 -18.79
CA ALA A 685 20.38 1.85 -18.37
C ALA A 685 20.52 1.68 -16.86
N SER A 686 19.77 2.46 -16.09
CA SER A 686 19.82 2.49 -14.63
C SER A 686 18.59 1.93 -13.93
N SER A 687 17.62 1.39 -14.68
CA SER A 687 16.34 0.95 -14.10
C SER A 687 16.57 -0.18 -13.09
N TRP A 688 17.39 -1.17 -13.43
CA TRP A 688 17.72 -2.31 -12.57
C TRP A 688 18.36 -1.91 -11.22
N LEU A 689 19.13 -0.82 -11.21
CA LEU A 689 19.82 -0.32 -10.02
C LEU A 689 18.84 0.24 -8.98
N THR A 690 17.74 0.85 -9.43
CA THR A 690 16.78 1.56 -8.56
C THR A 690 15.60 0.70 -8.09
N VAL A 691 15.54 -0.57 -8.51
CA VAL A 691 14.44 -1.49 -8.19
C VAL A 691 14.66 -2.11 -6.80
N ILE A 692 13.56 -2.26 -6.05
CA ILE A 692 13.56 -2.96 -4.76
C ILE A 692 13.69 -4.47 -5.04
N PRO A 693 14.63 -5.20 -4.38
CA PRO A 693 14.87 -6.62 -4.61
C PRO A 693 13.69 -7.47 -4.10
N LEU A 694 12.67 -7.63 -4.93
CA LEU A 694 11.47 -8.40 -4.65
C LEU A 694 11.56 -9.75 -5.37
N LYS A 695 11.84 -10.81 -4.60
CA LYS A 695 12.03 -12.17 -5.11
C LYS A 695 10.82 -12.72 -5.85
N ASP A 696 9.61 -12.45 -5.35
CA ASP A 696 8.36 -12.91 -5.97
C ASP A 696 8.12 -12.29 -7.37
N LEU A 697 8.82 -11.20 -7.68
CA LEU A 697 8.76 -10.52 -8.97
C LEU A 697 10.01 -10.76 -9.84
N GLY A 698 10.97 -11.57 -9.37
CA GLY A 698 12.24 -11.83 -10.06
C GLY A 698 13.14 -10.59 -10.17
N TYR A 699 13.04 -9.66 -9.21
CA TYR A 699 13.83 -8.42 -9.19
C TYR A 699 15.08 -8.51 -8.31
N ASP A 700 15.29 -9.64 -7.65
CA ASP A 700 16.50 -9.94 -6.88
C ASP A 700 17.61 -10.43 -7.82
N LEU A 701 18.68 -9.65 -7.91
CA LEU A 701 19.92 -10.07 -8.52
C LEU A 701 20.76 -10.78 -7.45
N ASN A 702 21.32 -11.92 -7.79
CA ASN A 702 22.32 -12.55 -6.93
C ASN A 702 23.59 -11.67 -6.88
N LYS A 703 24.46 -11.94 -5.90
CA LYS A 703 25.66 -11.12 -5.69
C LYS A 703 26.57 -11.01 -6.93
N GLY A 704 26.66 -12.07 -7.72
CA GLY A 704 27.45 -12.11 -8.95
C GLY A 704 26.78 -11.26 -10.03
N GLU A 705 25.50 -11.51 -10.30
CA GLU A 705 24.72 -10.74 -11.28
C GLU A 705 24.74 -9.24 -11.02
N PHE A 706 24.61 -8.81 -9.76
CA PHE A 706 24.66 -7.40 -9.39
C PHE A 706 26.04 -6.78 -9.61
N ARG A 707 27.12 -7.47 -9.22
CA ARG A 707 28.49 -6.99 -9.41
C ARG A 707 28.89 -6.98 -10.88
N ASP A 708 28.52 -8.02 -11.61
CA ASP A 708 28.75 -8.14 -13.04
C ASP A 708 28.00 -7.05 -13.81
N ALA A 709 26.76 -6.72 -13.40
CA ALA A 709 26.02 -5.61 -13.96
C ALA A 709 26.67 -4.24 -13.67
N LEU A 710 27.25 -4.04 -12.48
CA LEU A 710 28.05 -2.84 -12.18
C LEU A 710 29.34 -2.78 -13.02
N LYS A 711 30.02 -3.92 -13.19
CA LYS A 711 31.23 -4.01 -14.03
C LYS A 711 30.91 -3.71 -15.49
N LEU A 712 29.82 -4.27 -16.04
CA LEU A 712 29.33 -3.94 -17.39
C LEU A 712 28.97 -2.46 -17.51
N ARG A 713 28.32 -1.89 -16.49
CA ARG A 713 27.90 -0.47 -16.49
C ARG A 713 29.07 0.50 -16.52
N TYR A 714 30.11 0.21 -15.76
CA TYR A 714 31.30 1.08 -15.63
C TYR A 714 32.48 0.62 -16.49
N ASN A 715 32.27 -0.39 -17.35
CA ASN A 715 33.29 -1.00 -18.19
C ASN A 715 34.54 -1.46 -17.39
N LEU A 716 34.30 -2.09 -16.24
CA LEU A 716 35.34 -2.62 -15.35
C LEU A 716 35.69 -4.08 -15.72
N GLU A 717 36.90 -4.51 -15.36
CA GLU A 717 37.37 -5.86 -15.61
C GLU A 717 36.69 -6.92 -14.72
N PHE A 718 36.51 -8.11 -15.28
CA PHE A 718 35.98 -9.27 -14.55
C PHE A 718 37.13 -10.12 -14.04
N SER A 719 37.04 -10.56 -12.79
CA SER A 719 38.10 -11.30 -12.10
C SER A 719 38.13 -12.80 -12.43
N ASP A 720 37.01 -13.39 -12.90
CA ASP A 720 36.83 -14.85 -13.08
C ASP A 720 36.43 -15.26 -14.50
N ILE A 721 37.11 -14.75 -15.52
CA ILE A 721 36.86 -15.13 -16.91
C ILE A 721 37.69 -16.37 -17.31
N ARG A 722 37.05 -17.37 -17.95
CA ARG A 722 37.76 -18.52 -18.57
C ARG A 722 38.64 -18.04 -19.74
N ASN A 723 39.88 -18.48 -19.88
CA ASN A 723 40.76 -18.01 -20.98
C ASN A 723 40.30 -18.28 -22.43
N ARG A 724 39.28 -19.12 -22.66
CA ARG A 724 38.76 -19.43 -24.01
C ARG A 724 37.24 -19.50 -24.06
N TYR A 725 36.66 -18.92 -25.11
CA TYR A 725 35.23 -18.94 -25.40
C TYR A 725 34.83 -20.24 -26.12
N VAL A 726 33.52 -20.52 -26.20
CA VAL A 726 32.96 -21.74 -26.82
C VAL A 726 33.37 -21.90 -28.30
N CYS A 727 33.66 -20.78 -28.99
CA CYS A 727 34.15 -20.79 -30.37
C CYS A 727 35.65 -21.12 -30.53
N GLY A 728 36.43 -21.13 -29.44
CA GLY A 728 37.88 -21.35 -29.44
C GLY A 728 38.75 -20.09 -29.33
N ASP A 729 38.17 -18.89 -29.50
CA ASP A 729 38.84 -17.59 -29.36
C ASP A 729 39.06 -17.21 -27.88
N ILE A 730 39.83 -16.14 -27.65
CA ILE A 730 40.03 -15.57 -26.30
C ILE A 730 38.68 -15.10 -25.77
N PHE A 731 38.36 -15.48 -24.53
CA PHE A 731 37.16 -14.98 -23.88
C PHE A 731 37.47 -13.59 -23.32
N ASP A 732 36.91 -12.58 -23.97
CA ASP A 732 36.72 -11.27 -23.38
C ASP A 732 35.24 -10.89 -23.47
N VAL A 733 34.87 -9.79 -22.81
CA VAL A 733 33.48 -9.34 -22.74
C VAL A 733 32.98 -9.01 -24.14
N ASP A 734 33.75 -8.32 -24.97
CA ASP A 734 33.28 -7.92 -26.31
C ASP A 734 32.99 -9.14 -27.19
N HIS A 735 33.91 -10.10 -27.21
CA HIS A 735 33.77 -11.35 -27.91
C HIS A 735 32.58 -12.15 -27.38
N ALA A 736 32.42 -12.28 -26.05
CA ALA A 736 31.32 -13.03 -25.46
C ALA A 736 29.94 -12.46 -25.83
N MET A 737 29.86 -11.14 -26.02
CA MET A 737 28.63 -10.38 -26.29
C MET A 737 28.30 -10.30 -27.79
N THR A 738 29.26 -10.63 -28.66
CA THR A 738 29.11 -10.56 -30.12
C THR A 738 29.23 -11.93 -30.81
N CYS A 739 29.73 -12.95 -30.12
CA CYS A 739 29.98 -14.26 -30.70
C CYS A 739 28.68 -15.02 -31.03
N ARG A 740 28.56 -15.43 -32.29
CA ARG A 740 27.42 -16.19 -32.82
C ARG A 740 27.44 -17.67 -32.45
N ASN A 741 28.59 -18.19 -32.03
CA ASN A 741 28.79 -19.62 -31.75
C ASN A 741 28.58 -19.99 -30.27
N GLY A 742 28.60 -19.02 -29.35
CA GLY A 742 28.49 -19.28 -27.91
C GLY A 742 27.10 -19.18 -27.31
N GLY A 743 26.07 -19.00 -28.14
CA GLY A 743 24.67 -19.05 -27.72
C GLY A 743 24.15 -17.83 -26.94
N PHE A 744 24.99 -17.01 -26.30
CA PHE A 744 24.54 -15.86 -25.49
C PHE A 744 23.72 -14.82 -26.25
N VAL A 745 24.11 -14.50 -27.49
CA VAL A 745 23.34 -13.59 -28.35
C VAL A 745 21.96 -14.16 -28.66
N ILE A 746 21.88 -15.47 -28.94
CA ILE A 746 20.64 -16.18 -29.25
C ILE A 746 19.75 -16.27 -28.01
N GLN A 747 20.33 -16.62 -26.86
CA GLN A 747 19.62 -16.74 -25.59
C GLN A 747 18.99 -15.41 -25.19
N ARG A 748 19.74 -14.31 -25.24
CA ARG A 748 19.21 -12.97 -24.90
C ARG A 748 18.14 -12.50 -25.87
N HIS A 749 18.32 -12.78 -27.16
CA HIS A 749 17.30 -12.49 -28.16
C HIS A 749 16.00 -13.21 -27.83
N ASN A 750 16.08 -14.52 -27.55
CA ASN A 750 14.91 -15.34 -27.23
C ASN A 750 14.26 -14.92 -25.90
N GLU A 751 15.05 -14.67 -24.86
CA GLU A 751 14.55 -14.23 -23.55
C GLU A 751 13.78 -12.90 -23.67
N ILE A 752 14.33 -11.91 -24.38
CA ILE A 752 13.65 -10.64 -24.61
C ILE A 752 12.41 -10.81 -25.48
N ARG A 753 12.49 -11.60 -26.56
CA ARG A 753 11.32 -11.90 -27.40
C ARG A 753 10.19 -12.53 -26.58
N ASP A 754 10.50 -13.58 -25.82
CA ASP A 754 9.50 -14.33 -25.06
C ASP A 754 8.91 -13.46 -23.94
N LEU A 755 9.72 -12.59 -23.33
CA LEU A 755 9.26 -11.57 -22.39
C LEU A 755 8.31 -10.57 -23.04
N GLU A 756 8.67 -9.99 -24.19
CA GLU A 756 7.82 -9.04 -24.91
C GLU A 756 6.50 -9.68 -25.36
N ALA A 757 6.55 -10.93 -25.85
CA ALA A 757 5.35 -11.68 -26.23
C ALA A 757 4.45 -11.95 -25.02
N THR A 758 5.04 -12.26 -23.86
CA THR A 758 4.32 -12.44 -22.60
C THR A 758 3.64 -11.13 -22.18
N LEU A 759 4.38 -10.01 -22.21
CA LEU A 759 3.84 -8.68 -21.91
C LEU A 759 2.69 -8.32 -22.86
N LEU A 760 2.85 -8.53 -24.16
CA LEU A 760 1.80 -8.32 -25.16
C LEU A 760 0.57 -9.19 -24.90
N SER A 761 0.75 -10.43 -24.47
CA SER A 761 -0.35 -11.35 -24.16
C SER A 761 -1.18 -10.91 -22.95
N THR A 762 -0.64 -10.03 -22.09
CA THR A 762 -1.41 -9.44 -20.98
C THR A 762 -2.36 -8.34 -21.43
N VAL A 763 -2.08 -7.67 -22.56
CA VAL A 763 -2.83 -6.47 -23.03
C VAL A 763 -3.59 -6.70 -24.33
N CYS A 764 -3.13 -7.61 -25.19
CA CYS A 764 -3.69 -7.89 -26.50
C CYS A 764 -4.16 -9.35 -26.62
N LYS A 765 -5.05 -9.59 -27.59
CA LYS A 765 -5.48 -10.94 -27.98
C LYS A 765 -4.73 -11.34 -29.25
N ASP A 766 -4.57 -12.64 -29.46
CA ASP A 766 -3.91 -13.21 -30.64
C ASP A 766 -2.45 -12.77 -30.78
N VAL A 767 -1.62 -13.17 -29.80
CA VAL A 767 -0.16 -13.00 -29.84
C VAL A 767 0.47 -14.32 -30.27
N GLU A 768 1.34 -14.28 -31.28
CA GLU A 768 2.06 -15.43 -31.80
C GLU A 768 3.58 -15.18 -31.75
N ILE A 769 4.33 -16.18 -31.31
CA ILE A 769 5.80 -16.18 -31.29
C ILE A 769 6.29 -16.91 -32.54
N GLU A 770 7.28 -16.34 -33.21
CA GLU A 770 7.85 -16.87 -34.46
C GLU A 770 6.80 -17.16 -35.58
N PRO A 771 5.88 -16.22 -35.87
CA PRO A 771 4.90 -16.41 -36.94
C PRO A 771 5.58 -16.66 -38.31
N PRO A 772 5.14 -17.67 -39.08
CA PRO A 772 5.59 -17.84 -40.44
C PRO A 772 5.06 -16.70 -41.33
N LEU A 773 5.92 -16.17 -42.19
CA LEU A 773 5.52 -15.18 -43.19
C LEU A 773 4.89 -15.85 -44.42
N GLN A 774 3.97 -15.15 -45.09
CA GLN A 774 3.35 -15.58 -46.34
C GLN A 774 4.39 -15.76 -47.45
N GLN A 775 4.08 -16.68 -48.37
CA GLN A 775 4.91 -16.94 -49.54
C GLN A 775 4.80 -15.77 -50.53
N ILE A 776 5.93 -15.42 -51.14
CA ILE A 776 6.01 -14.38 -52.17
C ILE A 776 5.56 -15.01 -53.50
N SER A 777 4.52 -14.46 -54.11
CA SER A 777 3.84 -14.94 -55.32
C SER A 777 3.91 -13.93 -56.47
N GLY A 778 5.04 -13.24 -56.61
CA GLY A 778 5.35 -12.34 -57.74
C GLY A 778 5.57 -10.88 -57.37
N GLU A 779 5.55 -10.53 -56.08
CA GLU A 779 5.78 -9.18 -55.56
C GLU A 779 7.26 -8.77 -55.67
N ILE A 780 7.54 -7.52 -56.04
CA ILE A 780 8.89 -6.96 -56.18
C ILE A 780 9.24 -6.20 -54.90
N LEU A 781 10.08 -6.79 -54.04
CA LEU A 781 10.55 -6.18 -52.80
C LEU A 781 11.86 -5.40 -53.00
N ASN A 782 12.13 -4.47 -52.09
CA ASN A 782 13.35 -3.66 -52.05
C ASN A 782 14.63 -4.52 -51.96
N ASN A 783 15.74 -4.03 -52.51
CA ASN A 783 17.06 -4.64 -52.34
C ASN A 783 17.42 -4.79 -50.84
N GLY A 784 17.60 -6.04 -50.38
CA GLY A 784 17.92 -6.39 -49.00
C GLY A 784 16.72 -6.81 -48.14
N ALA A 785 15.52 -6.92 -48.72
CA ALA A 785 14.36 -7.53 -48.08
C ALA A 785 14.58 -9.04 -47.84
N ASN A 786 14.02 -9.56 -46.75
CA ASN A 786 14.11 -10.98 -46.44
C ASN A 786 13.10 -11.76 -47.32
N THR A 787 13.59 -12.56 -48.28
CA THR A 787 12.80 -13.30 -49.27
C THR A 787 12.72 -14.85 -49.14
N PRO A 788 13.43 -15.54 -48.21
CA PRO A 788 13.25 -16.99 -48.01
C PRO A 788 11.80 -17.39 -47.70
N GLN A 789 11.45 -18.61 -48.13
CA GLN A 789 10.12 -19.22 -47.96
C GLN A 789 9.82 -19.62 -46.51
N ASP A 790 10.84 -19.84 -45.70
CA ASP A 790 10.77 -20.20 -44.28
C ASP A 790 10.98 -18.99 -43.34
N ALA A 791 10.95 -17.77 -43.88
CA ALA A 791 11.16 -16.57 -43.09
C ALA A 791 10.11 -16.41 -41.99
N ARG A 792 10.59 -16.06 -40.79
CA ARG A 792 9.77 -15.78 -39.60
C ARG A 792 10.14 -14.41 -39.06
N LEU A 793 9.17 -13.76 -38.42
CA LEU A 793 9.39 -12.62 -37.53
C LEU A 793 9.31 -13.08 -36.08
N ASP A 794 9.77 -12.27 -35.13
CA ASP A 794 9.83 -12.71 -33.74
C ASP A 794 8.45 -12.75 -33.07
N ILE A 795 7.61 -11.74 -33.29
CA ILE A 795 6.30 -11.62 -32.64
C ILE A 795 5.26 -11.05 -33.61
N LEU A 796 4.05 -11.62 -33.60
CA LEU A 796 2.85 -11.07 -34.22
C LEU A 796 1.82 -10.77 -33.12
N VAL A 797 1.15 -9.64 -33.21
CA VAL A 797 -0.01 -9.30 -32.36
C VAL A 797 -1.10 -8.63 -33.17
N ARG A 798 -2.37 -8.88 -32.82
CA ARG A 798 -3.51 -8.19 -33.42
C ARG A 798 -4.01 -7.05 -32.54
N GLY A 799 -4.27 -5.90 -33.16
CA GLY A 799 -4.93 -4.79 -32.49
C GLY A 799 -4.01 -3.88 -31.66
N PHE A 800 -2.69 -4.08 -31.72
CA PHE A 800 -1.75 -3.29 -30.92
C PHE A 800 -1.66 -1.84 -31.40
N TRP A 801 -1.24 -1.60 -32.64
CA TRP A 801 -1.11 -0.24 -33.21
C TRP A 801 -2.41 0.35 -33.74
N GLU A 802 -3.24 -0.46 -34.38
CA GLU A 802 -4.53 -0.09 -34.96
C GLU A 802 -5.54 -1.21 -34.66
N GLN A 803 -6.81 -0.87 -34.42
CA GLN A 803 -7.84 -1.85 -34.09
C GLN A 803 -7.98 -2.90 -35.22
N GLN A 804 -7.96 -4.19 -34.86
CA GLN A 804 -8.07 -5.35 -35.78
C GLN A 804 -6.92 -5.55 -36.79
N LYS A 805 -5.90 -4.67 -36.82
CA LYS A 805 -4.74 -4.80 -37.72
C LYS A 805 -3.60 -5.58 -37.05
N SER A 806 -2.88 -6.37 -37.85
CA SER A 806 -1.71 -7.11 -37.41
C SER A 806 -0.49 -6.19 -37.27
N ALA A 807 0.23 -6.34 -36.17
CA ALA A 807 1.50 -5.69 -35.91
C ALA A 807 2.58 -6.76 -35.71
N TYR A 808 3.69 -6.60 -36.41
CA TYR A 808 4.82 -7.50 -36.36
C TYR A 808 6.02 -6.81 -35.72
N PHE A 809 6.73 -7.54 -34.87
CA PHE A 809 7.92 -7.08 -34.18
C PHE A 809 9.10 -8.02 -34.43
N ASP A 810 10.28 -7.41 -34.41
CA ASP A 810 11.54 -8.13 -34.61
C ASP A 810 12.59 -7.57 -33.65
N VAL A 811 13.08 -8.44 -32.77
CA VAL A 811 13.96 -8.13 -31.67
C VAL A 811 15.42 -8.12 -32.17
N ARG A 812 16.24 -7.28 -31.54
CA ARG A 812 17.69 -7.36 -31.63
C ARG A 812 18.31 -6.85 -30.35
N VAL A 813 19.22 -7.64 -29.79
CA VAL A 813 20.10 -7.23 -28.71
C VAL A 813 21.51 -7.05 -29.26
N PHE A 814 22.19 -5.94 -28.93
CA PHE A 814 23.58 -5.71 -29.34
C PHE A 814 24.40 -5.07 -28.22
N HIS A 815 25.72 -5.25 -28.27
CA HIS A 815 26.64 -4.64 -27.33
C HIS A 815 27.02 -3.22 -27.78
N PRO A 816 26.67 -2.16 -27.03
CA PRO A 816 26.96 -0.78 -27.45
C PRO A 816 28.45 -0.42 -27.48
N TYR A 817 29.30 -1.19 -26.80
CA TYR A 817 30.73 -0.91 -26.64
C TYR A 817 31.63 -1.78 -27.51
N ALA A 818 31.06 -2.54 -28.45
CA ALA A 818 31.88 -3.37 -29.32
C ALA A 818 32.88 -2.51 -30.09
N ASP A 819 34.12 -3.01 -30.29
CA ASP A 819 35.20 -2.25 -30.93
C ASP A 819 34.80 -1.70 -32.32
N SER A 820 33.90 -2.42 -32.99
CA SER A 820 33.29 -2.02 -34.27
C SER A 820 32.49 -0.71 -34.23
N TYR A 821 32.15 -0.19 -33.05
CA TYR A 821 31.36 1.04 -32.83
C TYR A 821 32.16 2.17 -32.16
N HIS A 822 33.48 2.04 -31.99
CA HIS A 822 34.27 3.00 -31.20
C HIS A 822 34.13 4.47 -31.66
N GLU A 823 33.98 4.72 -32.97
CA GLU A 823 33.79 6.06 -33.59
C GLU A 823 32.34 6.57 -33.62
N LYS A 824 31.35 5.77 -33.19
CA LYS A 824 29.92 6.11 -33.30
C LYS A 824 29.32 6.47 -31.96
N THR A 825 28.37 7.40 -31.96
CA THR A 825 27.56 7.68 -30.77
C THR A 825 26.51 6.58 -30.55
N PRO A 826 26.06 6.31 -29.32
CA PRO A 826 25.03 5.31 -29.06
C PRO A 826 23.79 5.49 -29.93
N GLU A 827 23.29 6.72 -30.08
CA GLU A 827 22.14 7.05 -30.93
C GLU A 827 22.34 6.63 -32.40
N GLN A 828 23.54 6.84 -32.95
CA GLN A 828 23.87 6.44 -34.32
C GLN A 828 23.83 4.92 -34.48
N VAL A 829 24.30 4.17 -33.48
CA VAL A 829 24.32 2.70 -33.51
C VAL A 829 22.89 2.14 -33.43
N PHE A 830 22.05 2.67 -32.52
CA PHE A 830 20.63 2.28 -32.44
C PHE A 830 19.90 2.56 -33.75
N LYS A 831 20.08 3.76 -34.33
CA LYS A 831 19.47 4.14 -35.61
C LYS A 831 19.95 3.26 -36.76
N GLN A 832 21.23 2.88 -36.78
CA GLN A 832 21.77 1.95 -37.76
C GLN A 832 21.02 0.60 -37.69
N HIS A 833 20.88 0.03 -36.50
CA HIS A 833 20.20 -1.26 -36.33
C HIS A 833 18.70 -1.21 -36.64
N GLU A 834 18.00 -0.15 -36.27
CA GLU A 834 16.59 0.06 -36.64
C GLU A 834 16.42 0.11 -38.16
N ASN A 835 17.27 0.86 -38.86
CA ASN A 835 17.25 0.99 -40.31
C ASN A 835 17.55 -0.35 -41.01
N GLU A 836 18.51 -1.12 -40.48
CA GLU A 836 18.83 -2.45 -41.01
C GLU A 836 17.64 -3.40 -40.92
N LYS A 837 16.91 -3.41 -39.80
CA LYS A 837 15.71 -4.25 -39.63
C LYS A 837 14.55 -3.77 -40.51
N LYS A 838 14.31 -2.45 -40.57
CA LYS A 838 13.31 -1.87 -41.47
C LYS A 838 13.57 -2.21 -42.94
N ARG A 839 14.82 -2.14 -43.39
CA ARG A 839 15.21 -2.54 -44.75
C ARG A 839 14.89 -4.01 -45.03
N LYS A 840 15.06 -4.89 -44.04
CA LYS A 840 14.81 -6.33 -44.19
C LYS A 840 13.33 -6.68 -44.24
N TYR A 841 12.49 -6.02 -43.44
CA TYR A 841 11.14 -6.51 -43.16
C TYR A 841 10.00 -5.54 -43.43
N ALA A 842 10.22 -4.22 -43.35
CA ALA A 842 9.11 -3.26 -43.35
C ALA A 842 8.26 -3.32 -44.63
N CYS A 843 8.90 -3.38 -45.80
CA CYS A 843 8.23 -3.48 -47.10
C CYS A 843 7.47 -4.81 -47.25
N ARG A 844 8.09 -5.94 -46.88
CA ARG A 844 7.44 -7.26 -46.91
C ARG A 844 6.20 -7.31 -46.01
N VAL A 845 6.31 -6.81 -44.78
CA VAL A 845 5.19 -6.79 -43.82
C VAL A 845 4.06 -5.87 -44.28
N LEU A 846 4.40 -4.73 -44.86
CA LEU A 846 3.40 -3.78 -45.35
C LEU A 846 2.67 -4.31 -46.59
N GLU A 847 3.42 -4.80 -47.58
CA GLU A 847 2.88 -5.12 -48.91
C GLU A 847 2.27 -6.53 -48.99
N ILE A 848 2.83 -7.49 -48.26
CA ILE A 848 2.39 -8.90 -48.31
C ILE A 848 1.54 -9.22 -47.08
N GLU A 849 2.05 -8.96 -45.87
CA GLU A 849 1.34 -9.31 -44.64
C GLU A 849 0.21 -8.34 -44.28
N GLN A 850 0.10 -7.20 -44.99
CA GLN A 850 -0.88 -6.15 -44.75
C GLN A 850 -0.89 -5.66 -43.28
N GLY A 851 0.30 -5.64 -42.66
CA GLY A 851 0.51 -5.30 -41.26
C GLY A 851 1.42 -4.10 -41.06
N SER A 852 1.63 -3.72 -39.79
CA SER A 852 2.64 -2.73 -39.41
C SER A 852 3.90 -3.42 -38.85
N PHE A 853 5.09 -2.91 -39.17
CA PHE A 853 6.36 -3.43 -38.67
C PHE A 853 7.05 -2.44 -37.71
N THR A 854 7.51 -2.93 -36.56
CA THR A 854 8.29 -2.14 -35.61
C THR A 854 9.53 -2.92 -35.14
N PRO A 855 10.75 -2.43 -35.37
CA PRO A 855 11.96 -3.06 -34.85
C PRO A 855 12.11 -2.77 -33.35
N LEU A 856 12.37 -3.81 -32.55
CA LEU A 856 12.62 -3.70 -31.11
C LEU A 856 14.13 -3.87 -30.85
N ILE A 857 14.85 -2.76 -30.78
CA ILE A 857 16.31 -2.75 -30.62
C ILE A 857 16.68 -2.44 -29.17
N PHE A 858 17.45 -3.34 -28.56
CA PHE A 858 17.92 -3.26 -27.17
C PHE A 858 19.45 -3.27 -27.11
N GLY A 859 20.02 -2.43 -26.24
CA GLY A 859 21.42 -2.49 -25.83
C GLY A 859 21.59 -3.49 -24.68
N THR A 860 22.76 -4.13 -24.58
CA THR A 860 23.05 -5.07 -23.48
C THR A 860 23.10 -4.42 -22.10
N THR A 861 23.16 -3.09 -22.04
CA THR A 861 23.18 -2.29 -20.80
C THR A 861 21.80 -1.74 -20.43
N GLY A 862 20.74 -2.09 -21.17
CA GLY A 862 19.34 -1.77 -20.85
C GLY A 862 18.78 -0.55 -21.58
N GLU A 863 19.50 0.01 -22.55
CA GLU A 863 19.03 1.08 -23.41
C GLU A 863 18.13 0.53 -24.53
N MET A 864 17.26 1.40 -25.05
CA MET A 864 16.30 1.06 -26.09
C MET A 864 16.39 2.03 -27.27
N GLY A 865 16.18 1.50 -28.47
CA GLY A 865 15.99 2.29 -29.69
C GLY A 865 14.77 3.20 -29.62
N THR A 866 14.67 4.15 -30.54
CA THR A 866 13.58 5.12 -30.60
C THR A 866 12.23 4.44 -30.85
N GLU A 867 12.18 3.49 -31.79
CA GLU A 867 10.96 2.74 -32.11
C GLU A 867 10.53 1.86 -30.93
N CYS A 868 11.48 1.21 -30.27
CA CYS A 868 11.27 0.40 -29.07
C CYS A 868 10.72 1.25 -27.90
N LYS A 869 11.25 2.47 -27.71
CA LYS A 869 10.74 3.44 -26.72
C LYS A 869 9.31 3.88 -27.01
N ILE A 870 8.93 4.03 -28.29
CA ILE A 870 7.55 4.38 -28.69
C ILE A 870 6.62 3.19 -28.41
N TYR A 871 7.07 1.97 -28.71
CA TYR A 871 6.37 0.73 -28.40
C TYR A 871 6.05 0.60 -26.90
N HIS A 872 7.04 0.73 -26.00
CA HIS A 872 6.80 0.63 -24.55
C HIS A 872 5.99 1.78 -23.92
N LYS A 873 5.87 2.91 -24.62
CA LYS A 873 5.10 4.06 -24.13
C LYS A 873 3.59 3.88 -24.36
N ARG A 874 3.22 3.09 -25.36
CA ARG A 874 1.83 2.77 -25.68
C ARG A 874 1.27 1.77 -24.68
#